data_AF-A0A4R4U6D0-F1
#
_entry.id   AF-A0A4R4U6D0-F1
#
_cell.length_a   1.000
_cell.length_b   1.000
_cell.length_c   1.000
_cell.angle_alpha   90.00
_cell.angle_beta   90.00
_cell.angle_gamma   90.00
#
_symmetry.space_group_name_H-M   'P 1'
#
loop_
_entity.id
_entity.type
_entity.pdbx_description
1 polymer ?
#
loop_
_entity_poly.entity_id
_entity_poly.type
_entity_poly.pdbx_seq_one_letter_code
_entity_poly.pdbx_strand_id
1 'polypeptide(L)'
;MANEVTRLRLPRRQGRWRRAAVLLSAVTVLVSGSLPAAGSARAGLAAADEGTLHISAVFDDGSALPDAALVRINGTVAGTTDGSGSATVTWPAGPAEVAVVLPSLAAGSASATVVAGGTTDVHVVLQDGEGVHEPSTLTMDELANGGLDMATPSVTLRFLRAPDASAIPVAFVQLVTVATAGDDEQDLTSLFRVGADGAVVAADPAALRARLAALHSDTVSLHVEAVDATGLSYAGTMSFVRGLARVALVLQAPPSKPDLAVSSVEVAVRFGSRDRTVTTDATGRVVLDQVPTGPFGVSAAVQADGQWFNAIADLTMAAGSHTLTVPLRATADVLAGVAPWSLAAGLAASGAQERAAGRGTGRTPTVDATAAAALQPGYAVVTSAAQDVPQVRVGTALVPKGTSDIVLAYKVESREYPHFVLPQSKYNDVWSVTVLGPSGQILYTISRAVNSQLETPPIWRSDPFLGGITGQIRQELNITALTANADIALTLVVTSTNIGASGGATKVDASLGAFAPTLSVRAIRPDRVPQPAAGRSDRFSIPRTGGTNTFQRTLDIDYSHAANVEITRIRVDLVNGSNSLLQTVVNVPITDPAVTVVDADTLRVRVTYDGGTLSTIAGVPPPTDLIRYQVTLTGRRSDGATGNSSPLLSADFRALWRMPDGFDRYSVREPGGDDWTSRATWNWLSVNRALVTRINDISGEHARDLGHLTHLEGRDLDLYHVYHFPNNPGFNGTVNFYRLAEDTRAAMAGNAEARARVAAWATQTRQRFDALIANADTVRIYYAIGRAMPGRTGVPALGRGWARALLENGSYTTAAGEQVNLGIGAWANAGHDKMRYNEVHDNHFHLTLAA
;
A
#
# COMPACT_ATOMS: atom_id res chain seq x y z
N MET A 1 28.20 50.90 8.72
CA MET A 1 27.72 52.25 9.05
C MET A 1 26.25 52.13 9.40
N ALA A 2 25.90 52.65 10.57
CA ALA A 2 24.59 52.56 11.20
C ALA A 2 23.52 53.32 10.41
N ASN A 3 22.25 52.88 10.52
CA ASN A 3 21.18 53.77 10.96
C ASN A 3 19.98 52.96 11.45
N GLU A 4 19.44 53.47 12.55
CA GLU A 4 18.41 52.91 13.41
C GLU A 4 17.16 53.82 13.35
N VAL A 5 16.10 53.41 14.07
CA VAL A 5 14.92 54.20 14.53
C VAL A 5 13.74 54.18 13.51
N THR A 6 12.52 53.71 13.81
CA THR A 6 11.66 54.01 14.98
C THR A 6 10.51 53.00 15.15
N ARG A 7 10.10 52.78 16.41
CA ARG A 7 8.91 52.02 16.87
C ARG A 7 7.62 52.87 16.80
N LEU A 8 6.47 52.21 16.64
CA LEU A 8 5.16 52.73 17.07
C LEU A 8 4.29 51.61 17.65
N ARG A 9 3.61 51.89 18.78
CA ARG A 9 2.79 50.95 19.59
C ARG A 9 1.33 51.43 19.69
N LEU A 10 0.40 50.49 19.43
CA LEU A 10 -0.91 50.20 20.11
C LEU A 10 -2.13 51.13 19.87
N PRO A 11 -3.42 50.63 19.86
CA PRO A 11 -4.03 49.82 20.94
C PRO A 11 -5.04 48.68 20.57
N ARG A 12 -5.48 47.98 21.64
CA ARG A 12 -6.35 46.78 21.74
C ARG A 12 -7.86 47.05 21.54
N ARG A 13 -8.62 46.10 20.93
CA ARG A 13 -9.65 45.21 21.57
C ARG A 13 -10.64 44.55 20.57
N GLN A 14 -10.95 43.27 20.84
CA GLN A 14 -12.16 42.44 20.55
C GLN A 14 -12.55 42.21 19.07
N GLY A 15 -12.89 41.02 18.55
CA GLY A 15 -13.06 39.66 19.05
C GLY A 15 -14.04 38.92 18.11
N ARG A 16 -13.64 37.83 17.46
CA ARG A 16 -14.46 36.66 17.05
C ARG A 16 -13.69 35.69 16.15
N TRP A 17 -13.97 34.42 16.38
CA TRP A 17 -13.34 33.21 15.85
C TRP A 17 -13.58 32.98 14.36
N ARG A 18 -12.53 32.63 13.60
CA ARG A 18 -12.60 31.73 12.43
C ARG A 18 -11.31 30.91 12.31
N ARG A 19 -11.48 29.61 12.09
CA ARG A 19 -10.45 28.59 11.88
C ARG A 19 -9.55 28.98 10.69
N ALA A 20 -8.24 29.00 10.90
CA ALA A 20 -7.25 29.12 9.84
C ALA A 20 -6.83 27.70 9.42
N ALA A 21 -7.20 27.30 8.22
CA ALA A 21 -6.54 26.23 7.49
C ALA A 21 -5.24 26.81 6.92
N VAL A 22 -4.11 26.20 7.27
CA VAL A 22 -2.81 26.52 6.66
C VAL A 22 -2.76 25.80 5.32
N LEU A 23 -2.97 26.55 4.24
CA LEU A 23 -2.58 26.20 2.88
C LEU A 23 -1.10 26.56 2.68
N LEU A 24 -0.29 25.60 2.23
CA LEU A 24 0.93 25.83 1.45
C LEU A 24 0.83 24.88 0.24
N SER A 25 0.42 25.39 -0.92
CA SER A 25 1.26 25.98 -1.98
C SER A 25 1.57 24.96 -3.08
N ALA A 26 0.52 24.48 -3.75
CA ALA A 26 0.60 24.09 -5.15
C ALA A 26 0.34 25.37 -5.96
N VAL A 27 1.33 25.88 -6.67
CA VAL A 27 1.12 26.97 -7.62
C VAL A 27 0.45 26.36 -8.85
N THR A 28 -0.87 26.24 -8.80
CA THR A 28 -1.71 25.99 -9.96
C THR A 28 -1.92 27.32 -10.66
N VAL A 29 -1.21 27.55 -11.77
CA VAL A 29 -1.56 28.62 -12.70
C VAL A 29 -2.78 28.16 -13.49
N LEU A 30 -3.97 28.61 -13.06
CA LEU A 30 -5.22 28.51 -13.80
C LEU A 30 -5.16 29.48 -15.00
N VAL A 31 -4.83 28.97 -16.19
CA VAL A 31 -5.24 29.61 -17.45
C VAL A 31 -6.44 28.85 -17.97
N SER A 32 -7.63 29.37 -17.69
CA SER A 32 -8.87 28.95 -18.32
C SER A 32 -8.88 29.46 -19.76
N GLY A 33 -8.56 28.59 -20.72
CA GLY A 33 -8.73 28.82 -22.15
C GLY A 33 -9.04 27.49 -22.83
N SER A 34 -10.23 27.39 -23.41
CA SER A 34 -10.73 26.24 -24.17
C SER A 34 -9.73 25.78 -25.26
N LEU A 35 -9.38 24.49 -25.26
CA LEU A 35 -8.63 23.82 -26.32
C LEU A 35 -9.53 23.62 -27.57
N PRO A 36 -9.06 23.95 -28.79
CA PRO A 36 -9.55 23.32 -30.00
C PRO A 36 -8.70 22.09 -30.37
N ALA A 37 -9.33 21.19 -31.12
CA ALA A 37 -8.80 19.92 -31.58
C ALA A 37 -7.53 20.03 -32.45
N ALA A 38 -6.83 18.90 -32.55
CA ALA A 38 -5.62 18.67 -33.33
C ALA A 38 -5.67 19.34 -34.71
N GLY A 39 -4.66 20.16 -34.98
CA GLY A 39 -4.43 20.81 -36.27
C GLY A 39 -4.64 22.32 -36.25
N SER A 40 -3.76 23.08 -35.60
CA SER A 40 -3.65 24.52 -35.84
C SER A 40 -2.21 24.99 -35.71
N ALA A 41 -1.71 25.60 -36.79
CA ALA A 41 -0.44 26.32 -36.84
C ALA A 41 -0.31 27.28 -35.64
N ARG A 42 0.88 27.34 -35.04
CA ARG A 42 1.25 28.31 -33.99
C ARG A 42 0.92 29.72 -34.48
N ALA A 43 -0.11 30.34 -33.91
CA ALA A 43 -0.33 31.77 -34.07
C ALA A 43 0.84 32.52 -33.41
N GLY A 44 1.46 33.43 -34.15
CA GLY A 44 2.75 34.04 -33.80
C GLY A 44 2.77 34.74 -32.46
N LEU A 45 3.45 34.13 -31.49
CA LEU A 45 4.17 34.87 -30.46
C LEU A 45 5.34 35.56 -31.15
N ALA A 46 5.55 36.85 -30.87
CA ALA A 46 6.71 37.56 -31.41
C ALA A 46 7.99 36.86 -30.92
N ALA A 47 9.01 36.77 -31.78
CA ALA A 47 10.33 36.19 -31.46
C ALA A 47 11.05 36.85 -30.27
N ALA A 48 10.45 37.87 -29.63
CA ALA A 48 10.98 38.58 -28.47
C ALA A 48 10.72 37.88 -27.12
N ASP A 49 9.90 36.83 -27.06
CA ASP A 49 9.53 36.14 -25.80
C ASP A 49 10.07 34.69 -25.69
N GLU A 50 10.83 34.22 -26.68
CA GLU A 50 11.44 32.89 -26.68
C GLU A 50 12.96 32.98 -26.50
N GLY A 51 13.57 31.97 -25.88
CA GLY A 51 15.01 31.78 -25.80
C GLY A 51 15.42 30.41 -26.34
N THR A 52 16.72 30.22 -26.53
CA THR A 52 17.31 28.95 -26.98
C THR A 52 17.90 28.19 -25.80
N LEU A 53 17.59 26.90 -25.69
CA LEU A 53 18.23 25.97 -24.77
C LEU A 53 19.22 25.10 -25.55
N HIS A 54 20.46 25.08 -25.09
CA HIS A 54 21.50 24.14 -25.53
C HIS A 54 21.63 23.06 -24.47
N ILE A 55 21.12 21.88 -24.79
CA ILE A 55 21.03 20.77 -23.86
C ILE A 55 22.14 19.79 -24.21
N SER A 56 22.91 19.36 -23.22
CA SER A 56 23.86 18.26 -23.36
C SER A 56 23.62 17.26 -22.25
N ALA A 57 23.71 15.98 -22.60
CA ALA A 57 23.40 14.90 -21.69
C ALA A 57 24.45 13.79 -21.74
N VAL A 58 24.78 13.28 -20.56
CA VAL A 58 25.75 12.19 -20.33
C VAL A 58 25.22 11.27 -19.24
N PHE A 59 25.76 10.06 -19.14
CA PHE A 59 25.56 9.25 -17.95
C PHE A 59 26.37 9.79 -16.77
N ASP A 60 26.01 9.33 -15.58
CA ASP A 60 26.65 9.65 -14.32
C ASP A 60 28.14 9.25 -14.22
N ASP A 61 28.55 8.20 -14.94
CA ASP A 61 29.95 7.82 -15.14
C ASP A 61 30.69 8.68 -16.19
N GLY A 62 29.99 9.67 -16.76
CA GLY A 62 30.49 10.57 -17.80
C GLY A 62 30.47 9.99 -19.22
N SER A 63 29.98 8.76 -19.40
CA SER A 63 29.88 8.17 -20.74
C SER A 63 28.79 8.85 -21.59
N ALA A 64 29.00 8.85 -22.91
CA ALA A 64 28.08 9.45 -23.87
C ALA A 64 26.83 8.56 -24.07
N LEU A 65 25.72 9.20 -24.44
CA LEU A 65 24.48 8.50 -24.74
C LEU A 65 24.61 7.69 -26.06
N PRO A 66 24.28 6.38 -26.06
CA PRO A 66 24.43 5.53 -27.25
C PRO A 66 23.28 5.71 -28.27
N ASP A 67 22.22 6.42 -27.90
CA ASP A 67 21.01 6.59 -28.71
C ASP A 67 20.38 7.97 -28.53
N ALA A 68 19.44 8.32 -29.41
CA ALA A 68 18.68 9.54 -29.31
C ALA A 68 17.74 9.47 -28.08
N ALA A 69 18.06 10.25 -27.06
CA ALA A 69 17.24 10.38 -25.86
C ALA A 69 16.13 11.41 -26.06
N LEU A 70 14.97 11.18 -25.47
CA LEU A 70 13.85 12.12 -25.50
C LEU A 70 14.18 13.32 -24.63
N VAL A 71 14.00 14.53 -25.16
CA VAL A 71 14.12 15.78 -24.40
C VAL A 71 12.71 16.26 -24.05
N ARG A 72 12.45 16.48 -22.76
CA ARG A 72 11.22 17.06 -22.23
C ARG A 72 11.50 18.38 -21.53
N ILE A 73 10.61 19.35 -21.72
CA ILE A 73 10.64 20.62 -20.99
C ILE A 73 9.29 20.80 -20.31
N ASN A 74 9.28 20.93 -18.98
CA ASN A 74 8.08 21.02 -18.15
C ASN A 74 7.09 19.87 -18.47
N GLY A 75 7.61 18.65 -18.59
CA GLY A 75 6.84 17.44 -18.91
C GLY A 75 6.41 17.28 -20.37
N THR A 76 6.65 18.27 -21.24
CA THR A 76 6.28 18.21 -22.67
C THR A 76 7.46 17.78 -23.53
N VAL A 77 7.26 16.84 -24.46
CA VAL A 77 8.31 16.44 -25.42
C VAL A 77 8.67 17.63 -26.31
N ALA A 78 9.94 18.02 -26.26
CA ALA A 78 10.47 19.18 -26.98
C ALA A 78 11.43 18.79 -28.11
N GLY A 79 11.98 17.57 -28.08
CA GLY A 79 12.84 17.05 -29.14
C GLY A 79 13.55 15.76 -28.74
N THR A 80 14.64 15.45 -29.43
CA THR A 80 15.54 14.34 -29.10
C THR A 80 16.99 14.80 -29.16
N THR A 81 17.87 14.15 -28.41
CA THR A 81 19.31 14.36 -28.57
C THR A 81 19.81 13.80 -29.89
N ASP A 82 20.89 14.39 -30.41
CA ASP A 82 21.67 13.83 -31.51
C ASP A 82 22.64 12.74 -31.00
N GLY A 83 23.47 12.22 -31.91
CA GLY A 83 24.46 11.18 -31.60
C GLY A 83 25.61 11.62 -30.68
N SER A 84 25.68 12.91 -30.32
CA SER A 84 26.61 13.43 -29.31
C SER A 84 25.97 13.56 -27.93
N GLY A 85 24.67 13.25 -27.80
CA GLY A 85 23.90 13.50 -26.58
C GLY A 85 23.46 14.96 -26.44
N SER A 86 23.47 15.75 -27.53
CA SER A 86 23.14 17.17 -27.50
C SER A 86 21.81 17.48 -28.20
N ALA A 87 21.10 18.52 -27.77
CA ALA A 87 19.91 19.03 -28.43
C ALA A 87 19.84 20.56 -28.34
N THR A 88 19.28 21.19 -29.39
CA THR A 88 18.96 22.62 -29.38
C THR A 88 17.46 22.79 -29.49
N VAL A 89 16.85 23.50 -28.53
CA VAL A 89 15.40 23.69 -28.45
C VAL A 89 15.07 25.15 -28.20
N THR A 90 14.11 25.70 -28.95
CA THR A 90 13.55 27.03 -28.66
C THR A 90 12.36 26.87 -27.70
N TRP A 91 12.34 27.64 -26.61
CA TRP A 91 11.32 27.55 -25.56
C TRP A 91 10.93 28.95 -25.04
N PRO A 92 9.68 29.15 -24.57
CA PRO A 92 9.28 30.41 -23.93
C PRO A 92 10.19 30.79 -22.75
N ALA A 93 10.45 32.09 -22.61
CA ALA A 93 11.24 32.61 -21.49
C ALA A 93 10.60 32.31 -20.12
N GLY A 94 11.42 32.01 -19.12
CA GLY A 94 10.99 31.68 -17.76
C GLY A 94 11.59 30.38 -17.21
N PRO A 95 11.18 29.94 -16.02
CA PRO A 95 11.64 28.68 -15.43
C PRO A 95 11.28 27.48 -16.31
N ALA A 96 12.25 26.58 -16.46
CA ALA A 96 12.12 25.34 -17.23
C ALA A 96 12.75 24.19 -16.45
N GLU A 97 12.01 23.09 -16.32
CA GLU A 97 12.54 21.79 -15.93
C GLU A 97 12.83 21.01 -17.20
N VAL A 98 14.11 20.74 -17.46
CA VAL A 98 14.57 19.98 -18.61
C VAL A 98 14.85 18.56 -18.16
N ALA A 99 14.19 17.58 -18.76
CA ALA A 99 14.44 16.16 -18.53
C ALA A 99 14.92 15.49 -19.81
N VAL A 100 15.88 14.59 -19.68
CA VAL A 100 16.38 13.75 -20.77
C VAL A 100 16.12 12.30 -20.39
N VAL A 101 15.42 11.58 -21.26
CA VAL A 101 14.90 10.23 -20.99
C VAL A 101 15.34 9.28 -22.09
N LEU A 102 16.10 8.25 -21.70
CA LEU A 102 16.29 7.03 -22.48
C LEU A 102 15.20 6.04 -22.07
N PRO A 103 14.17 5.82 -22.92
CA PRO A 103 12.99 5.04 -22.53
C PRO A 103 13.37 3.70 -21.90
N SER A 104 12.79 3.41 -20.73
CA SER A 104 13.00 2.18 -19.93
C SER A 104 14.38 2.01 -19.28
N LEU A 105 15.40 2.80 -19.66
CA LEU A 105 16.79 2.52 -19.28
C LEU A 105 17.37 3.52 -18.28
N ALA A 106 17.20 4.82 -18.56
CA ALA A 106 17.84 5.88 -17.80
C ALA A 106 17.12 7.21 -17.97
N ALA A 107 17.12 8.04 -16.94
CA ALA A 107 16.56 9.38 -16.98
C ALA A 107 17.40 10.34 -16.13
N GLY A 108 17.27 11.63 -16.43
CA GLY A 108 17.89 12.70 -15.65
C GLY A 108 17.14 14.00 -15.88
N SER A 109 17.21 14.92 -14.90
CA SER A 109 16.61 16.25 -15.04
C SER A 109 17.51 17.35 -14.48
N ALA A 110 17.30 18.57 -14.99
CA ALA A 110 17.95 19.79 -14.54
C ALA A 110 16.97 20.97 -14.62
N SER A 111 17.08 21.90 -13.68
CA SER A 111 16.32 23.16 -13.74
C SER A 111 17.15 24.25 -14.42
N ALA A 112 16.49 25.05 -15.25
CA ALA A 112 17.06 26.20 -15.93
C ALA A 112 16.07 27.37 -15.96
N THR A 113 16.56 28.58 -16.27
CA THR A 113 15.72 29.73 -16.58
C THR A 113 16.01 30.17 -18.01
N VAL A 114 15.03 30.03 -18.89
CA VAL A 114 15.13 30.42 -20.30
C VAL A 114 15.08 31.94 -20.40
N VAL A 115 16.11 32.54 -21.02
CA VAL A 115 16.21 33.99 -21.22
C VAL A 115 15.75 34.37 -22.62
N ALA A 116 14.80 35.30 -22.72
CA ALA A 116 14.28 35.81 -24.00
C ALA A 116 15.40 36.36 -24.90
N GLY A 117 15.45 35.92 -26.16
CA GLY A 117 16.49 36.23 -27.13
C GLY A 117 17.90 35.71 -26.80
N GLY A 118 18.05 35.02 -25.65
CA GLY A 118 19.31 34.48 -25.16
C GLY A 118 19.48 33.00 -25.46
N THR A 119 20.68 32.49 -25.16
CA THR A 119 20.98 31.05 -25.14
C THR A 119 21.30 30.63 -23.71
N THR A 120 20.74 29.50 -23.27
CA THR A 120 20.97 28.92 -21.94
C THR A 120 21.50 27.50 -22.11
N ASP A 121 22.69 27.23 -21.59
CA ASP A 121 23.26 25.88 -21.58
C ASP A 121 22.70 25.08 -20.40
N VAL A 122 22.30 23.83 -20.65
CA VAL A 122 21.76 22.91 -19.66
C VAL A 122 22.51 21.58 -19.78
N HIS A 123 23.11 21.16 -18.68
CA HIS A 123 23.79 19.87 -18.58
C HIS A 123 22.91 18.92 -17.76
N VAL A 124 22.54 17.79 -18.35
CA VAL A 124 21.70 16.76 -17.72
C VAL A 124 22.52 15.48 -17.53
N VAL A 125 22.52 14.95 -16.31
CA VAL A 125 23.19 13.69 -15.97
C VAL A 125 22.14 12.62 -15.80
N LEU A 126 22.23 11.53 -16.58
CA LEU A 126 21.31 10.40 -16.52
C LEU A 126 21.87 9.34 -15.56
N GLN A 127 21.01 8.84 -14.68
CA GLN A 127 21.32 7.72 -13.81
C GLN A 127 21.04 6.41 -14.55
N ASP A 128 22.03 5.51 -14.54
CA ASP A 128 21.91 4.18 -15.14
C ASP A 128 21.35 3.19 -14.11
N GLY A 129 20.58 2.21 -14.61
CA GLY A 129 20.09 1.08 -13.82
C GLY A 129 18.78 1.30 -13.08
N GLU A 130 18.17 2.49 -13.12
CA GLU A 130 16.99 2.82 -12.28
C GLU A 130 15.62 2.38 -12.83
N GLY A 131 15.54 1.54 -13.87
CA GLY A 131 14.27 1.03 -14.42
C GLY A 131 13.19 2.10 -14.65
N VAL A 132 13.26 2.84 -15.76
CA VAL A 132 12.42 4.03 -15.95
C VAL A 132 10.99 3.68 -16.38
N HIS A 133 10.02 3.98 -15.52
CA HIS A 133 8.59 3.93 -15.83
C HIS A 133 7.95 5.32 -15.92
N GLU A 134 7.06 5.48 -16.89
CA GLU A 134 6.24 6.68 -16.99
C GLU A 134 5.11 6.69 -15.95
N PRO A 135 4.84 7.86 -15.31
CA PRO A 135 3.73 7.99 -14.38
C PRO A 135 2.39 7.60 -15.03
N SER A 136 1.73 6.61 -14.44
CA SER A 136 0.44 6.11 -14.92
C SER A 136 -0.37 5.47 -13.79
N THR A 137 -1.66 5.25 -14.03
CA THR A 137 -2.52 4.45 -13.16
C THR A 137 -3.07 3.27 -13.95
N LEU A 138 -3.05 2.08 -13.36
CA LEU A 138 -3.65 0.88 -13.95
C LEU A 138 -5.11 0.75 -13.53
N THR A 139 -6.00 0.49 -14.49
CA THR A 139 -7.42 0.19 -14.25
C THR A 139 -7.85 -1.10 -14.96
N MET A 140 -8.98 -1.65 -14.52
CA MET A 140 -9.65 -2.78 -15.15
C MET A 140 -11.11 -2.41 -15.42
N ASP A 141 -11.55 -2.57 -16.67
CA ASP A 141 -12.85 -2.09 -17.13
C ASP A 141 -14.02 -2.85 -16.48
N GLU A 142 -13.83 -4.14 -16.20
CA GLU A 142 -14.86 -5.03 -15.64
C GLU A 142 -15.00 -4.96 -14.11
N LEU A 143 -14.24 -4.12 -13.41
CA LEU A 143 -14.40 -3.96 -11.97
C LEU A 143 -15.66 -3.19 -11.61
N ALA A 144 -16.53 -3.83 -10.84
CA ALA A 144 -17.68 -3.19 -10.20
C ALA A 144 -17.43 -3.07 -8.70
N ASN A 145 -17.44 -1.84 -8.20
CA ASN A 145 -17.26 -1.55 -6.77
C ASN A 145 -15.96 -2.12 -6.14
N GLY A 146 -14.91 -2.34 -6.94
CA GLY A 146 -13.64 -2.95 -6.49
C GLY A 146 -13.66 -4.48 -6.47
N GLY A 147 -14.73 -5.11 -6.94
CA GLY A 147 -14.81 -6.56 -7.15
C GLY A 147 -14.90 -6.92 -8.63
N LEU A 148 -14.34 -8.09 -8.96
CA LEU A 148 -14.42 -8.69 -10.29
C LEU A 148 -15.51 -9.77 -10.29
N ASP A 149 -16.50 -9.67 -11.18
CA ASP A 149 -17.41 -10.77 -11.40
C ASP A 149 -16.65 -11.96 -12.00
N MET A 150 -16.53 -13.06 -11.27
CA MET A 150 -15.86 -14.27 -11.74
C MET A 150 -16.59 -14.96 -12.89
N ALA A 151 -17.78 -14.50 -13.29
CA ALA A 151 -18.47 -14.93 -14.51
C ALA A 151 -18.19 -14.03 -15.72
N THR A 152 -17.41 -12.95 -15.58
CA THR A 152 -17.13 -12.01 -16.68
C THR A 152 -16.55 -12.73 -17.91
N PRO A 153 -17.04 -12.44 -19.14
CA PRO A 153 -16.50 -13.05 -20.35
C PRO A 153 -15.14 -12.46 -20.76
N SER A 154 -14.76 -11.29 -20.24
CA SER A 154 -13.54 -10.56 -20.59
C SER A 154 -12.86 -9.97 -19.36
N VAL A 155 -11.55 -9.71 -19.50
CA VAL A 155 -10.77 -8.86 -18.59
C VAL A 155 -9.94 -7.92 -19.45
N THR A 156 -10.10 -6.62 -19.24
CA THR A 156 -9.48 -5.55 -20.01
C THR A 156 -8.80 -4.57 -19.08
N LEU A 157 -7.49 -4.40 -19.25
CA LEU A 157 -6.62 -3.57 -18.43
C LEU A 157 -6.15 -2.36 -19.24
N ARG A 158 -6.11 -1.19 -18.59
CA ARG A 158 -5.71 0.07 -19.22
C ARG A 158 -4.76 0.86 -18.33
N PHE A 159 -3.73 1.41 -18.96
CA PHE A 159 -2.92 2.47 -18.35
C PHE A 159 -3.57 3.81 -18.64
N LEU A 160 -3.72 4.62 -17.60
CA LEU A 160 -4.28 5.97 -17.68
C LEU A 160 -3.21 7.00 -17.32
N ARG A 161 -3.14 8.08 -18.08
CA ARG A 161 -2.26 9.21 -17.80
C ARG A 161 -2.84 10.09 -16.69
N ALA A 162 -2.01 10.53 -15.76
CA ALA A 162 -2.39 11.57 -14.80
C ALA A 162 -2.10 12.97 -15.39
N PRO A 163 -2.93 13.99 -15.14
CA PRO A 163 -4.17 13.98 -14.33
C PRO A 163 -5.45 13.76 -15.16
N ASP A 164 -5.38 13.71 -16.49
CA ASP A 164 -6.57 13.74 -17.37
C ASP A 164 -7.28 12.39 -17.52
N ALA A 165 -6.71 11.32 -16.97
CA ALA A 165 -7.19 9.94 -17.04
C ALA A 165 -7.36 9.43 -18.49
N SER A 166 -6.63 10.01 -19.45
CA SER A 166 -6.64 9.54 -20.83
C SER A 166 -5.96 8.18 -20.96
N ALA A 167 -6.54 7.29 -21.78
CA ALA A 167 -5.98 5.97 -22.00
C ALA A 167 -4.66 6.05 -22.78
N ILE A 168 -3.66 5.30 -22.31
CA ILE A 168 -2.35 5.15 -22.94
C ILE A 168 -2.39 3.87 -23.78
N PRO A 169 -2.37 3.97 -25.13
CA PRO A 169 -2.36 2.80 -25.98
C PRO A 169 -0.99 2.13 -25.91
N VAL A 170 -0.92 0.96 -25.29
CA VAL A 170 0.31 0.15 -25.27
C VAL A 170 0.43 -0.63 -26.57
N ALA A 171 1.66 -0.88 -27.00
CA ALA A 171 1.99 -1.69 -28.17
C ALA A 171 2.43 -3.11 -27.80
N PHE A 172 2.93 -3.29 -26.56
CA PHE A 172 3.44 -4.56 -26.08
C PHE A 172 3.20 -4.73 -24.58
N VAL A 173 2.75 -5.91 -24.17
CA VAL A 173 2.68 -6.31 -22.75
C VAL A 173 3.93 -7.10 -22.40
N GLN A 174 4.69 -6.62 -21.42
CA GLN A 174 5.96 -7.25 -21.01
C GLN A 174 5.72 -8.30 -19.93
N LEU A 175 4.89 -7.94 -18.94
CA LEU A 175 4.69 -8.74 -17.76
C LEU A 175 3.25 -8.53 -17.25
N VAL A 176 2.60 -9.62 -16.90
CA VAL A 176 1.39 -9.60 -16.07
C VAL A 176 1.57 -10.63 -14.99
N THR A 177 1.49 -10.20 -13.75
CA THR A 177 1.62 -11.09 -12.61
C THR A 177 0.47 -10.89 -11.63
N VAL A 178 0.19 -11.95 -10.88
CA VAL A 178 -0.83 -11.95 -9.84
C VAL A 178 -0.21 -12.34 -8.51
N ALA A 179 -0.53 -11.60 -7.46
CA ALA A 179 -0.17 -11.95 -6.11
C ALA A 179 -1.41 -11.87 -5.21
N THR A 180 -1.44 -12.70 -4.19
CA THR A 180 -2.29 -12.51 -3.00
C THR A 180 -1.35 -12.33 -1.82
N ALA A 181 -1.68 -11.54 -0.80
CA ALA A 181 -0.65 -11.24 0.18
C ALA A 181 -0.26 -12.49 1.01
N GLY A 182 1.02 -12.84 0.93
CA GLY A 182 1.56 -14.06 1.52
C GLY A 182 1.70 -15.24 0.56
N ASP A 183 1.19 -15.14 -0.67
CA ASP A 183 1.49 -16.10 -1.74
C ASP A 183 2.57 -15.54 -2.67
N ASP A 184 3.32 -16.45 -3.28
CA ASP A 184 4.25 -16.10 -4.34
C ASP A 184 3.48 -15.56 -5.55
N GLU A 185 4.01 -14.50 -6.12
CA GLU A 185 3.46 -13.86 -7.30
C GLU A 185 3.65 -14.77 -8.54
N GLN A 186 2.54 -15.09 -9.21
CA GLN A 186 2.46 -15.99 -10.35
C GLN A 186 2.47 -15.21 -11.66
N ASP A 187 3.17 -15.73 -12.67
CA ASP A 187 3.18 -15.16 -14.02
C ASP A 187 1.90 -15.54 -14.78
N LEU A 188 1.18 -14.53 -15.24
CA LEU A 188 -0.01 -14.63 -16.07
C LEU A 188 0.21 -14.04 -17.48
N THR A 189 1.42 -13.58 -17.82
CA THR A 189 1.71 -12.82 -19.04
C THR A 189 1.19 -13.52 -20.30
N SER A 190 1.34 -14.84 -20.39
CA SER A 190 0.87 -15.64 -21.53
C SER A 190 -0.65 -15.67 -21.70
N LEU A 191 -1.42 -15.28 -20.67
CA LEU A 191 -2.88 -15.20 -20.70
C LEU A 191 -3.38 -13.84 -21.18
N PHE A 192 -2.48 -12.90 -21.49
CA PHE A 192 -2.82 -11.56 -21.97
C PHE A 192 -2.19 -11.27 -23.33
N ARG A 193 -2.80 -10.31 -24.04
CA ARG A 193 -2.30 -9.76 -25.31
C ARG A 193 -2.69 -8.29 -25.41
N VAL A 194 -2.09 -7.58 -26.35
CA VAL A 194 -2.48 -6.20 -26.66
C VAL A 194 -3.64 -6.21 -27.67
N GLY A 195 -4.71 -5.47 -27.35
CA GLY A 195 -5.87 -5.23 -28.20
C GLY A 195 -5.59 -4.17 -29.27
N ALA A 196 -6.50 -4.03 -30.24
CA ALA A 196 -6.34 -3.08 -31.35
C ALA A 196 -6.35 -1.60 -30.91
N ASP A 197 -6.99 -1.30 -29.78
CA ASP A 197 -7.04 0.01 -29.14
C ASP A 197 -5.87 0.27 -28.17
N GLY A 198 -4.92 -0.68 -28.08
CA GLY A 198 -3.79 -0.61 -27.17
C GLY A 198 -4.13 -0.97 -25.72
N ALA A 199 -5.29 -1.56 -25.43
CA ALA A 199 -5.59 -2.14 -24.12
C ALA A 199 -4.89 -3.50 -23.92
N VAL A 200 -4.62 -3.89 -22.68
CA VAL A 200 -4.13 -5.24 -22.36
C VAL A 200 -5.34 -6.13 -22.05
N VAL A 201 -5.64 -7.08 -22.94
CA VAL A 201 -6.84 -7.94 -22.87
C VAL A 201 -6.48 -9.38 -22.58
N ALA A 202 -7.31 -10.06 -21.79
CA ALA A 202 -7.16 -11.51 -21.59
C ALA A 202 -7.31 -12.25 -22.93
N ALA A 203 -6.25 -12.95 -23.34
CA ALA A 203 -6.23 -13.82 -24.51
C ALA A 203 -7.05 -15.10 -24.29
N ASP A 204 -7.03 -15.62 -23.05
CA ASP A 204 -7.87 -16.73 -22.61
C ASP A 204 -8.55 -16.38 -21.26
N PRO A 205 -9.75 -15.75 -21.32
CA PRO A 205 -10.50 -15.41 -20.11
C PRO A 205 -10.87 -16.62 -19.26
N ALA A 206 -11.03 -17.81 -19.85
CA ALA A 206 -11.39 -19.01 -19.09
C ALA A 206 -10.21 -19.53 -18.27
N ALA A 207 -9.02 -19.61 -18.87
CA ALA A 207 -7.79 -19.96 -18.16
C ALA A 207 -7.46 -18.93 -17.07
N LEU A 208 -7.63 -17.63 -17.37
CA LEU A 208 -7.43 -16.57 -16.37
C LEU A 208 -8.36 -16.76 -15.16
N ARG A 209 -9.67 -16.98 -15.40
CA ARG A 209 -10.62 -17.26 -14.31
C ARG A 209 -10.25 -18.49 -13.50
N ALA A 210 -9.79 -19.57 -14.15
CA ALA A 210 -9.36 -20.78 -13.46
C ALA A 210 -8.13 -20.52 -12.56
N ARG A 211 -7.16 -19.72 -13.04
CA ARG A 211 -6.00 -19.30 -12.25
C ARG A 211 -6.42 -18.43 -11.06
N LEU A 212 -7.23 -17.41 -11.31
CA LEU A 212 -7.74 -16.53 -10.26
C LEU A 212 -8.54 -17.30 -9.22
N ALA A 213 -9.35 -18.29 -9.61
CA ALA A 213 -10.14 -19.10 -8.69
C ALA A 213 -9.30 -20.07 -7.82
N ALA A 214 -8.10 -20.44 -8.28
CA ALA A 214 -7.19 -21.32 -7.55
C ALA A 214 -6.43 -20.61 -6.41
N LEU A 215 -6.44 -19.28 -6.37
CA LEU A 215 -5.78 -18.50 -5.33
C LEU A 215 -6.46 -18.69 -3.96
N HIS A 216 -5.68 -18.63 -2.88
CA HIS A 216 -6.19 -18.87 -1.52
C HIS A 216 -6.90 -17.68 -0.88
N SER A 217 -6.75 -16.48 -1.45
CA SER A 217 -7.34 -15.22 -0.98
C SER A 217 -8.42 -14.68 -1.89
N ASP A 218 -9.45 -14.07 -1.31
CA ASP A 218 -10.45 -13.30 -2.05
C ASP A 218 -9.95 -11.94 -2.53
N THR A 219 -8.97 -11.32 -1.85
CA THR A 219 -8.30 -10.11 -2.35
C THR A 219 -7.08 -10.49 -3.18
N VAL A 220 -7.02 -9.94 -4.40
CA VAL A 220 -5.99 -10.20 -5.41
C VAL A 220 -5.34 -8.89 -5.81
N SER A 221 -4.03 -8.92 -6.05
CA SER A 221 -3.28 -7.83 -6.64
C SER A 221 -2.74 -8.26 -8.00
N LEU A 222 -3.02 -7.48 -9.04
CA LEU A 222 -2.41 -7.64 -10.36
C LEU A 222 -1.35 -6.56 -10.54
N HIS A 223 -0.18 -6.97 -11.01
CA HIS A 223 0.88 -6.07 -11.45
C HIS A 223 1.08 -6.26 -12.96
N VAL A 224 1.22 -5.15 -13.68
CA VAL A 224 1.31 -5.13 -15.14
C VAL A 224 2.44 -4.19 -15.55
N GLU A 225 3.26 -4.65 -16.48
CA GLU A 225 4.23 -3.84 -17.20
C GLU A 225 3.97 -3.91 -18.70
N ALA A 226 3.99 -2.76 -19.37
CA ALA A 226 3.73 -2.65 -20.79
C ALA A 226 4.48 -1.46 -21.40
N VAL A 227 4.61 -1.46 -22.73
CA VAL A 227 5.35 -0.44 -23.48
C VAL A 227 4.50 0.09 -24.60
N ASP A 228 4.51 1.41 -24.82
CA ASP A 228 3.84 2.03 -25.94
C ASP A 228 4.63 1.94 -27.26
N ALA A 229 4.05 2.48 -28.33
CA ALA A 229 4.67 2.49 -29.65
C ALA A 229 5.95 3.35 -29.73
N THR A 230 6.20 4.22 -28.75
CA THR A 230 7.39 5.08 -28.67
C THR A 230 8.51 4.46 -27.82
N GLY A 231 8.25 3.31 -27.18
CA GLY A 231 9.23 2.61 -26.35
C GLY A 231 9.21 3.01 -24.87
N LEU A 232 8.25 3.85 -24.45
CA LEU A 232 8.09 4.22 -23.04
C LEU A 232 7.43 3.09 -22.26
N SER A 233 8.03 2.70 -21.14
CA SER A 233 7.51 1.67 -20.24
C SER A 233 6.54 2.26 -19.22
N TYR A 234 5.49 1.51 -18.92
CA TYR A 234 4.48 1.82 -17.93
C TYR A 234 4.34 0.62 -17.00
N ALA A 235 4.22 0.87 -15.70
CA ALA A 235 3.96 -0.16 -14.72
C ALA A 235 2.88 0.30 -13.76
N GLY A 236 2.07 -0.66 -13.32
CA GLY A 236 0.96 -0.37 -12.42
C GLY A 236 0.51 -1.60 -11.68
N THR A 237 0.06 -1.36 -10.45
CA THR A 237 -0.47 -2.40 -9.58
C THR A 237 -1.89 -2.02 -9.18
N MET A 238 -2.79 -2.98 -9.21
CA MET A 238 -4.16 -2.78 -8.77
C MET A 238 -4.64 -3.96 -7.94
N SER A 239 -5.42 -3.67 -6.90
CA SER A 239 -6.03 -4.70 -6.05
C SER A 239 -7.54 -4.73 -6.20
N PHE A 240 -8.12 -5.92 -6.18
CA PHE A 240 -9.56 -6.14 -6.27
C PHE A 240 -9.97 -7.40 -5.50
N VAL A 241 -11.27 -7.54 -5.28
CA VAL A 241 -11.86 -8.73 -4.65
C VAL A 241 -12.43 -9.67 -5.71
N ARG A 242 -12.25 -10.98 -5.55
CA ARG A 242 -12.83 -12.01 -6.42
C ARG A 242 -14.29 -12.26 -6.07
N GLY A 243 -15.15 -12.06 -7.05
CA GLY A 243 -16.57 -12.38 -6.95
C GLY A 243 -17.41 -11.22 -6.41
N LEU A 244 -18.68 -11.27 -6.80
CA LEU A 244 -19.69 -10.30 -6.42
C LEU A 244 -20.93 -11.03 -5.91
N ALA A 245 -21.64 -10.35 -5.03
CA ALA A 245 -22.86 -10.79 -4.40
C ALA A 245 -24.04 -9.91 -4.82
N ARG A 246 -25.23 -10.50 -4.81
CA ARG A 246 -26.51 -9.83 -4.91
C ARG A 246 -27.24 -9.97 -3.59
N VAL A 247 -27.50 -8.86 -2.91
CA VAL A 247 -28.06 -8.85 -1.56
C VAL A 247 -29.45 -8.25 -1.57
N ALA A 248 -30.45 -9.07 -1.29
CA ALA A 248 -31.80 -8.62 -0.96
C ALA A 248 -31.88 -8.32 0.54
N LEU A 249 -31.71 -7.07 0.92
CA LEU A 249 -31.88 -6.61 2.28
C LEU A 249 -33.37 -6.39 2.57
N VAL A 250 -33.85 -6.90 3.70
CA VAL A 250 -35.24 -6.78 4.16
C VAL A 250 -35.25 -6.28 5.60
N LEU A 251 -35.76 -5.07 5.83
CA LEU A 251 -36.07 -4.58 7.16
C LEU A 251 -37.35 -5.23 7.68
N GLN A 252 -37.33 -5.64 8.94
CA GLN A 252 -38.47 -6.30 9.58
C GLN A 252 -38.93 -5.51 10.82
N ALA A 253 -40.24 -5.35 10.98
CA ALA A 253 -40.81 -4.82 12.22
C ALA A 253 -40.49 -5.79 13.39
N PRO A 254 -40.13 -5.28 14.57
CA PRO A 254 -39.78 -6.12 15.71
C PRO A 254 -41.03 -6.72 16.39
N PRO A 255 -40.88 -7.79 17.19
CA PRO A 255 -41.97 -8.32 18.01
C PRO A 255 -42.56 -7.29 19.00
N SER A 256 -41.76 -6.36 19.52
CA SER A 256 -42.24 -5.31 20.43
C SER A 256 -43.15 -4.28 19.77
N LYS A 257 -43.07 -4.12 18.44
CA LYS A 257 -43.84 -3.15 17.65
C LYS A 257 -44.12 -3.70 16.24
N PRO A 258 -45.01 -4.70 16.08
CA PRO A 258 -45.24 -5.38 14.80
C PRO A 258 -45.82 -4.48 13.69
N ASP A 259 -46.42 -3.35 14.07
CA ASP A 259 -46.99 -2.33 13.19
C ASP A 259 -46.00 -1.21 12.80
N LEU A 260 -44.73 -1.31 13.21
CA LEU A 260 -43.71 -0.33 12.86
C LEU A 260 -43.54 -0.23 11.33
N ALA A 261 -43.66 0.99 10.80
CA ALA A 261 -43.46 1.21 9.37
C ALA A 261 -42.01 0.89 8.96
N VAL A 262 -41.87 -0.06 8.04
CA VAL A 262 -40.57 -0.45 7.44
C VAL A 262 -40.34 0.18 6.07
N SER A 263 -41.33 0.88 5.52
CA SER A 263 -41.28 1.54 4.22
C SER A 263 -40.62 2.91 4.28
N SER A 264 -39.90 3.27 3.23
CA SER A 264 -39.23 4.59 3.12
C SER A 264 -38.23 4.87 4.25
N VAL A 265 -37.66 3.81 4.83
CA VAL A 265 -36.63 3.90 5.86
C VAL A 265 -35.28 4.07 5.17
N GLU A 266 -34.52 5.07 5.59
CA GLU A 266 -33.15 5.27 5.15
C GLU A 266 -32.22 4.25 5.81
N VAL A 267 -31.44 3.56 5.00
CA VAL A 267 -30.51 2.51 5.40
C VAL A 267 -29.12 2.86 4.92
N ALA A 268 -28.17 2.97 5.85
CA ALA A 268 -26.77 3.04 5.53
C ALA A 268 -26.21 1.62 5.38
N VAL A 269 -25.54 1.37 4.26
CA VAL A 269 -24.91 0.10 3.92
C VAL A 269 -23.43 0.35 3.66
N ARG A 270 -22.58 -0.50 4.23
CA ARG A 270 -21.13 -0.44 4.11
C ARG A 270 -20.58 -1.73 3.54
N PHE A 271 -19.75 -1.64 2.50
CA PHE A 271 -19.00 -2.78 1.96
C PHE A 271 -17.69 -2.29 1.33
N GLY A 272 -16.60 -3.03 1.57
CA GLY A 272 -15.26 -2.55 1.23
C GLY A 272 -14.96 -1.20 1.91
N SER A 273 -14.47 -0.23 1.14
CA SER A 273 -14.21 1.15 1.58
C SER A 273 -15.38 2.12 1.32
N ARG A 274 -16.56 1.61 0.95
CA ARG A 274 -17.70 2.43 0.52
C ARG A 274 -18.82 2.41 1.53
N ASP A 275 -19.41 3.59 1.72
CA ASP A 275 -20.67 3.79 2.42
C ASP A 275 -21.73 4.24 1.40
N ARG A 276 -22.91 3.64 1.46
CA ARG A 276 -24.04 3.97 0.57
C ARG A 276 -25.31 4.05 1.39
N THR A 277 -26.07 5.11 1.16
CA THR A 277 -27.43 5.23 1.67
C THR A 277 -28.43 4.71 0.64
N VAL A 278 -29.37 3.89 1.07
CA VAL A 278 -30.49 3.40 0.27
C VAL A 278 -31.80 3.54 1.04
N THR A 279 -32.93 3.54 0.35
CA THR A 279 -34.26 3.66 0.95
C THR A 279 -35.07 2.41 0.68
N THR A 280 -35.75 1.88 1.70
CA THR A 280 -36.60 0.70 1.56
C THR A 280 -37.88 0.97 0.79
N ASP A 281 -38.34 -0.04 0.03
CA ASP A 281 -39.65 -0.02 -0.61
C ASP A 281 -40.81 -0.23 0.38
N ALA A 282 -42.04 -0.32 -0.13
CA ALA A 282 -43.25 -0.51 0.68
C ALA A 282 -43.22 -1.79 1.56
N THR A 283 -42.37 -2.76 1.24
CA THR A 283 -42.21 -4.03 1.97
C THR A 283 -41.00 -4.03 2.91
N GLY A 284 -40.27 -2.92 3.03
CA GLY A 284 -39.03 -2.86 3.79
C GLY A 284 -37.83 -3.43 3.02
N ARG A 285 -37.95 -3.68 1.72
CA ARG A 285 -36.94 -4.35 0.92
C ARG A 285 -36.09 -3.36 0.11
N VAL A 286 -34.81 -3.72 -0.06
CA VAL A 286 -33.90 -3.11 -1.04
C VAL A 286 -33.00 -4.19 -1.64
N VAL A 287 -32.71 -4.07 -2.94
CA VAL A 287 -31.79 -4.99 -3.63
C VAL A 287 -30.50 -4.25 -3.95
N LEU A 288 -29.38 -4.82 -3.52
CA LEU A 288 -28.04 -4.34 -3.81
C LEU A 288 -27.39 -5.34 -4.77
N ASP A 289 -27.12 -4.89 -5.99
CA ASP A 289 -26.36 -5.65 -6.97
C ASP A 289 -24.87 -5.30 -6.86
N GLN A 290 -24.00 -6.23 -7.27
CA GLN A 290 -22.55 -6.02 -7.38
C GLN A 290 -21.89 -5.64 -6.04
N VAL A 291 -22.26 -6.32 -4.96
CA VAL A 291 -21.64 -6.17 -3.63
C VAL A 291 -20.37 -7.03 -3.60
N PRO A 292 -19.17 -6.46 -3.42
CA PRO A 292 -17.94 -7.27 -3.28
C PRO A 292 -18.06 -8.27 -2.13
N THR A 293 -17.43 -9.43 -2.30
CA THR A 293 -17.30 -10.36 -1.17
C THR A 293 -16.47 -9.73 -0.04
N GLY A 294 -16.68 -10.17 1.19
CA GLY A 294 -16.01 -9.61 2.37
C GLY A 294 -16.95 -8.85 3.32
N PRO A 295 -16.42 -7.98 4.19
CA PRO A 295 -17.20 -7.30 5.23
C PRO A 295 -18.38 -6.50 4.67
N PHE A 296 -19.54 -6.68 5.29
CA PHE A 296 -20.80 -6.05 4.94
C PHE A 296 -21.52 -5.56 6.22
N GLY A 297 -21.81 -4.27 6.27
CA GLY A 297 -22.48 -3.61 7.39
C GLY A 297 -23.78 -2.95 6.97
N VAL A 298 -24.78 -2.95 7.86
CA VAL A 298 -26.08 -2.29 7.69
C VAL A 298 -26.43 -1.55 8.96
N SER A 299 -26.86 -0.31 8.84
CA SER A 299 -27.49 0.43 9.93
C SER A 299 -28.71 1.23 9.45
N ALA A 300 -29.76 1.22 10.26
CA ALA A 300 -30.92 2.09 10.07
C ALA A 300 -31.56 2.38 11.44
N ALA A 301 -32.27 3.50 11.54
CA ALA A 301 -32.97 3.88 12.75
C ALA A 301 -34.33 4.52 12.42
N VAL A 302 -35.36 4.14 13.16
CA VAL A 302 -36.71 4.71 13.07
C VAL A 302 -37.15 5.12 14.46
N GLN A 303 -37.77 6.30 14.57
CA GLN A 303 -38.37 6.75 15.83
C GLN A 303 -39.89 6.58 15.76
N ALA A 304 -40.47 5.89 16.74
CA ALA A 304 -41.91 5.76 16.90
C ALA A 304 -42.26 5.75 18.40
N ASP A 305 -43.35 6.42 18.78
CA ASP A 305 -43.85 6.47 20.16
C ASP A 305 -42.77 6.92 21.19
N GLY A 306 -41.85 7.81 20.78
CA GLY A 306 -40.76 8.30 21.62
C GLY A 306 -39.61 7.30 21.83
N GLN A 307 -39.66 6.13 21.19
CA GLN A 307 -38.62 5.11 21.21
C GLN A 307 -37.87 5.03 19.87
N TRP A 308 -36.59 4.66 19.95
CA TRP A 308 -35.75 4.37 18.79
C TRP A 308 -35.71 2.87 18.53
N PHE A 309 -35.93 2.51 17.27
CA PHE A 309 -35.84 1.17 16.73
C PHE A 309 -34.67 1.10 15.76
N ASN A 310 -33.67 0.27 16.07
CA ASN A 310 -32.41 0.23 15.34
C ASN A 310 -32.22 -1.11 14.63
N ALA A 311 -31.91 -1.05 13.34
CA ALA A 311 -31.42 -2.19 12.57
C ALA A 311 -29.89 -2.09 12.52
N ILE A 312 -29.20 -3.12 12.99
CA ILE A 312 -27.73 -3.19 12.97
C ILE A 312 -27.34 -4.61 12.57
N ALA A 313 -26.63 -4.74 11.45
CA ALA A 313 -26.07 -6.00 11.01
C ALA A 313 -24.63 -5.81 10.55
N ASP A 314 -23.76 -6.73 10.98
CA ASP A 314 -22.36 -6.77 10.57
C ASP A 314 -22.01 -8.25 10.32
N LEU A 315 -21.60 -8.56 9.10
CA LEU A 315 -21.30 -9.92 8.63
C LEU A 315 -20.30 -9.90 7.48
N THR A 316 -19.93 -11.09 6.99
CA THR A 316 -19.16 -11.25 5.76
C THR A 316 -20.06 -11.76 4.64
N MET A 317 -20.04 -11.10 3.49
CA MET A 317 -20.79 -11.47 2.31
C MET A 317 -19.96 -12.41 1.42
N ALA A 318 -20.53 -13.56 1.07
CA ALA A 318 -19.95 -14.47 0.08
C ALA A 318 -20.51 -14.19 -1.31
N ALA A 319 -19.85 -14.66 -2.37
CA ALA A 319 -20.35 -14.50 -3.74
C ALA A 319 -21.73 -15.18 -3.93
N GLY A 320 -22.51 -14.69 -4.89
CA GLY A 320 -23.84 -15.23 -5.21
C GLY A 320 -25.00 -14.41 -4.64
N SER A 321 -26.21 -14.99 -4.64
CA SER A 321 -27.44 -14.28 -4.22
C SER A 321 -27.81 -14.60 -2.77
N HIS A 322 -28.10 -13.57 -1.98
CA HIS A 322 -28.44 -13.67 -0.57
C HIS A 322 -29.68 -12.84 -0.22
N THR A 323 -30.44 -13.29 0.77
CA THR A 323 -31.46 -12.50 1.45
C THR A 323 -31.00 -12.24 2.88
N LEU A 324 -30.81 -10.98 3.23
CA LEU A 324 -30.42 -10.52 4.56
C LEU A 324 -31.64 -9.87 5.21
N THR A 325 -32.13 -10.44 6.31
CA THR A 325 -33.25 -9.86 7.07
C THR A 325 -32.71 -9.21 8.33
N VAL A 326 -33.06 -7.94 8.58
CA VAL A 326 -32.57 -7.14 9.71
C VAL A 326 -33.75 -6.50 10.44
N PRO A 327 -34.13 -6.98 11.65
CA PRO A 327 -35.20 -6.36 12.42
C PRO A 327 -34.80 -4.99 13.00
N LEU A 328 -35.74 -4.05 13.00
CA LEU A 328 -35.64 -2.74 13.67
C LEU A 328 -35.92 -2.92 15.18
N ARG A 329 -34.91 -3.19 15.99
CA ARG A 329 -35.07 -3.57 17.40
C ARG A 329 -35.06 -2.37 18.34
N ALA A 330 -35.99 -2.33 19.29
CA ALA A 330 -35.91 -1.45 20.46
C ALA A 330 -35.05 -2.10 21.57
N THR A 331 -34.74 -1.34 22.63
CA THR A 331 -34.02 -1.87 23.81
C THR A 331 -34.72 -3.10 24.41
N ALA A 332 -36.07 -3.11 24.41
CA ALA A 332 -36.85 -4.25 24.89
C ALA A 332 -36.64 -5.53 24.06
N ASP A 333 -36.56 -5.41 22.73
CA ASP A 333 -36.30 -6.57 21.85
C ASP A 333 -34.90 -7.13 22.05
N VAL A 334 -33.92 -6.25 22.27
CA VAL A 334 -32.53 -6.64 22.55
C VAL A 334 -32.47 -7.42 23.87
N LEU A 335 -33.13 -6.92 24.92
CA LEU A 335 -33.22 -7.61 26.21
C LEU A 335 -34.02 -8.92 26.13
N ALA A 336 -35.00 -9.01 25.23
CA ALA A 336 -35.77 -10.22 24.96
C ALA A 336 -35.04 -11.23 24.05
N GLY A 337 -33.81 -10.93 23.61
CA GLY A 337 -33.02 -11.83 22.78
C GLY A 337 -33.45 -11.91 21.31
N VAL A 338 -34.10 -10.89 20.77
CA VAL A 338 -34.41 -10.83 19.33
C VAL A 338 -33.11 -10.73 18.54
N ALA A 339 -32.92 -11.66 17.61
CA ALA A 339 -31.71 -11.75 16.78
C ALA A 339 -31.45 -10.46 15.98
N PRO A 340 -30.18 -10.05 15.82
CA PRO A 340 -29.84 -8.82 15.11
C PRO A 340 -30.06 -8.91 13.59
N TRP A 341 -29.94 -10.10 13.01
CA TRP A 341 -30.14 -10.36 11.59
C TRP A 341 -30.23 -11.87 11.33
N SER A 342 -30.65 -12.23 10.11
CA SER A 342 -30.52 -13.59 9.56
C SER A 342 -30.15 -13.53 8.09
N LEU A 343 -29.37 -14.52 7.63
CA LEU A 343 -28.90 -14.63 6.25
C LEU A 343 -29.37 -15.95 5.64
N ALA A 344 -30.05 -15.86 4.50
CA ALA A 344 -30.46 -17.02 3.71
C ALA A 344 -29.84 -16.94 2.32
N ALA A 345 -29.31 -18.06 1.82
CA ALA A 345 -28.96 -18.16 0.40
C ALA A 345 -30.22 -17.98 -0.44
N GLY A 346 -30.21 -17.03 -1.36
CA GLY A 346 -31.31 -16.83 -2.30
C GLY A 346 -31.36 -18.01 -3.26
N LEU A 347 -32.47 -18.75 -3.28
CA LEU A 347 -32.77 -19.60 -4.42
C LEU A 347 -32.80 -18.70 -5.66
N ALA A 348 -31.88 -18.91 -6.59
CA ALA A 348 -31.87 -18.20 -7.86
C ALA A 348 -33.25 -18.37 -8.52
N ALA A 349 -33.86 -17.25 -8.93
CA ALA A 349 -35.01 -17.28 -9.81
C ALA A 349 -34.60 -18.00 -11.11
N SER A 350 -35.12 -19.22 -11.28
CA SER A 350 -35.19 -20.04 -12.50
C SER A 350 -33.96 -20.09 -13.42
N GLY A 351 -33.25 -21.23 -13.40
CA GLY A 351 -32.57 -21.75 -14.59
C GLY A 351 -31.08 -22.10 -14.47
N ALA A 352 -30.72 -23.05 -13.61
CA ALA A 352 -29.66 -24.06 -13.83
C ALA A 352 -29.50 -24.90 -12.56
N GLN A 353 -30.17 -26.05 -12.52
CA GLN A 353 -29.84 -27.11 -11.59
C GLN A 353 -28.51 -27.75 -12.02
N GLU A 354 -27.46 -27.58 -11.23
CA GLU A 354 -26.56 -28.66 -10.80
C GLU A 354 -25.48 -28.08 -9.88
N ARG A 355 -25.18 -28.82 -8.79
CA ARG A 355 -24.24 -28.53 -7.67
C ARG A 355 -24.81 -27.93 -6.39
N ALA A 356 -26.13 -27.98 -6.18
CA ALA A 356 -26.73 -27.84 -4.86
C ALA A 356 -26.92 -29.22 -4.19
N ALA A 357 -25.82 -29.88 -3.81
CA ALA A 357 -25.88 -31.05 -2.95
C ALA A 357 -24.80 -30.91 -1.86
N GLY A 358 -25.20 -30.48 -0.66
CA GLY A 358 -24.35 -30.61 0.53
C GLY A 358 -24.58 -29.64 1.69
N ARG A 359 -25.33 -28.54 1.55
CA ARG A 359 -25.50 -27.57 2.67
C ARG A 359 -26.92 -27.02 2.74
N GLY A 360 -27.84 -27.85 3.22
CA GLY A 360 -29.18 -27.43 3.60
C GLY A 360 -29.32 -27.40 5.13
N THR A 361 -29.62 -26.24 5.69
CA THR A 361 -30.66 -25.97 6.70
C THR A 361 -30.60 -24.47 7.02
N GLY A 362 -31.74 -23.78 7.04
CA GLY A 362 -31.84 -22.41 7.55
C GLY A 362 -31.21 -22.32 8.94
N ARG A 363 -30.32 -21.34 9.14
CA ARG A 363 -29.52 -21.19 10.35
C ARG A 363 -30.17 -20.15 11.25
N THR A 364 -30.82 -20.61 12.31
CA THR A 364 -31.41 -19.73 13.34
C THR A 364 -30.34 -19.42 14.39
N PRO A 365 -30.12 -18.15 14.75
CA PRO A 365 -29.16 -17.80 15.79
C PRO A 365 -29.58 -18.32 17.17
N THR A 366 -28.67 -18.96 17.88
CA THR A 366 -28.83 -19.31 19.29
C THR A 366 -28.45 -18.11 20.16
N VAL A 367 -29.45 -17.51 20.79
CA VAL A 367 -29.23 -16.59 21.90
C VAL A 367 -29.17 -17.43 23.17
N ASP A 368 -27.96 -17.67 23.68
CA ASP A 368 -27.79 -18.11 25.06
C ASP A 368 -28.17 -16.95 25.99
N ALA A 369 -29.47 -16.80 26.22
CA ALA A 369 -29.98 -16.12 27.40
C ALA A 369 -29.74 -17.08 28.58
N THR A 370 -28.50 -17.15 29.07
CA THR A 370 -28.27 -17.71 30.40
C THR A 370 -29.17 -16.94 31.37
N ALA A 371 -30.14 -17.67 31.92
CA ALA A 371 -31.11 -17.19 32.88
C ALA A 371 -30.45 -16.30 33.93
N ALA A 372 -31.00 -15.10 34.10
CA ALA A 372 -30.92 -14.23 35.28
C ALA A 372 -29.79 -14.54 36.28
N ALA A 373 -28.53 -14.38 35.85
CA ALA A 373 -27.43 -14.20 36.78
C ALA A 373 -27.35 -12.71 37.07
N ALA A 374 -27.46 -12.36 38.36
CA ALA A 374 -27.45 -11.02 38.95
C ALA A 374 -26.93 -9.89 38.05
N LEU A 375 -27.73 -8.80 37.92
CA LEU A 375 -27.33 -7.49 37.41
C LEU A 375 -25.92 -7.12 37.90
N GLN A 376 -24.91 -7.40 37.07
CA GLN A 376 -23.54 -6.91 37.28
C GLN A 376 -23.47 -5.48 36.69
N PRO A 377 -22.79 -4.54 37.35
CA PRO A 377 -22.67 -3.17 36.87
C PRO A 377 -22.03 -3.14 35.48
N GLY A 378 -22.78 -2.71 34.47
CA GLY A 378 -22.29 -2.25 33.17
C GLY A 378 -21.39 -3.20 32.36
N TYR A 379 -21.36 -4.51 32.62
CA TYR A 379 -20.39 -5.44 32.03
C TYR A 379 -21.04 -6.46 31.08
N ALA A 380 -20.37 -6.79 29.97
CA ALA A 380 -20.81 -7.79 29.00
C ALA A 380 -19.62 -8.47 28.31
N VAL A 381 -19.63 -9.81 28.24
CA VAL A 381 -18.62 -10.61 27.54
C VAL A 381 -19.29 -11.58 26.60
N VAL A 382 -18.89 -11.59 25.34
CA VAL A 382 -19.39 -12.53 24.31
C VAL A 382 -18.23 -13.23 23.64
N THR A 383 -18.44 -14.48 23.19
CA THR A 383 -17.47 -15.24 22.40
C THR A 383 -18.22 -15.85 21.21
N SER A 384 -17.67 -15.72 20.00
CA SER A 384 -18.25 -16.31 18.81
C SER A 384 -18.27 -17.84 18.95
N ALA A 385 -19.31 -18.47 18.38
CA ALA A 385 -19.55 -19.91 18.54
C ALA A 385 -19.78 -20.55 17.16
N ALA A 386 -21.03 -20.85 16.82
CA ALA A 386 -21.38 -21.44 15.53
C ALA A 386 -21.10 -20.47 14.36
N GLN A 387 -20.65 -21.03 13.24
CA GLN A 387 -20.40 -20.28 12.01
C GLN A 387 -21.67 -19.59 11.51
N ASP A 388 -21.52 -18.33 11.08
CA ASP A 388 -22.54 -17.44 10.54
C ASP A 388 -23.73 -17.22 11.49
N VAL A 389 -23.50 -17.40 12.79
CA VAL A 389 -24.50 -17.22 13.85
C VAL A 389 -24.01 -16.13 14.82
N PRO A 390 -24.68 -14.96 14.87
CA PRO A 390 -24.31 -13.90 15.80
C PRO A 390 -24.59 -14.33 17.24
N GLN A 391 -23.57 -14.24 18.09
CA GLN A 391 -23.70 -14.32 19.54
C GLN A 391 -23.88 -12.92 20.10
N VAL A 392 -24.82 -12.76 21.03
CA VAL A 392 -25.18 -11.45 21.62
C VAL A 392 -25.18 -11.55 23.14
N ARG A 393 -24.60 -10.53 23.79
CA ARG A 393 -24.64 -10.34 25.25
C ARG A 393 -24.95 -8.90 25.60
N VAL A 394 -25.65 -8.71 26.72
CA VAL A 394 -26.17 -7.41 27.14
C VAL A 394 -25.81 -7.17 28.60
N GLY A 395 -25.38 -5.95 28.91
CA GLY A 395 -25.18 -5.45 30.27
C GLY A 395 -25.94 -4.14 30.49
N THR A 396 -26.26 -3.81 31.74
CA THR A 396 -26.96 -2.56 32.08
C THR A 396 -26.18 -1.79 33.13
N ALA A 397 -25.96 -0.50 32.91
CA ALA A 397 -25.35 0.41 33.87
C ALA A 397 -26.40 1.39 34.39
N LEU A 398 -26.60 1.42 35.72
CA LEU A 398 -27.38 2.47 36.37
C LEU A 398 -26.50 3.70 36.55
N VAL A 399 -26.94 4.83 36.02
CA VAL A 399 -26.23 6.09 36.08
C VAL A 399 -27.03 7.08 36.92
N PRO A 400 -26.45 7.59 38.02
CA PRO A 400 -27.11 8.58 38.87
C PRO A 400 -27.39 9.89 38.13
N LYS A 401 -28.48 10.55 38.52
CA LYS A 401 -28.83 11.91 38.12
C LYS A 401 -27.64 12.86 38.29
N GLY A 402 -27.43 13.73 37.30
CA GLY A 402 -26.37 14.74 37.30
C GLY A 402 -24.99 14.23 36.88
N THR A 403 -24.83 12.95 36.54
CA THR A 403 -23.57 12.42 35.98
C THR A 403 -23.35 13.00 34.58
N SER A 404 -22.22 13.67 34.35
CA SER A 404 -21.92 14.27 33.04
C SER A 404 -21.35 13.26 32.05
N ASP A 405 -20.49 12.36 32.51
CA ASP A 405 -19.69 11.48 31.66
C ASP A 405 -19.62 10.05 32.22
N ILE A 406 -19.57 9.08 31.31
CA ILE A 406 -19.32 7.67 31.61
C ILE A 406 -18.27 7.10 30.65
N VAL A 407 -17.47 6.14 31.10
CA VAL A 407 -16.45 5.49 30.28
C VAL A 407 -16.95 4.12 29.86
N LEU A 408 -17.04 3.91 28.55
CA LEU A 408 -17.07 2.59 27.94
C LEU A 408 -15.62 2.10 27.81
N ALA A 409 -15.29 0.94 28.38
CA ALA A 409 -14.01 0.27 28.16
C ALA A 409 -14.21 -1.13 27.62
N TYR A 410 -13.52 -1.50 26.53
CA TYR A 410 -13.65 -2.83 25.93
C TYR A 410 -12.33 -3.36 25.36
N LYS A 411 -12.22 -4.68 25.25
CA LYS A 411 -11.10 -5.43 24.68
C LYS A 411 -11.66 -6.51 23.77
N VAL A 412 -10.99 -6.76 22.65
CA VAL A 412 -11.29 -7.89 21.77
C VAL A 412 -10.09 -8.84 21.74
N GLU A 413 -10.38 -10.13 21.74
CA GLU A 413 -9.43 -11.24 21.64
C GLU A 413 -9.86 -12.10 20.44
N SER A 414 -8.94 -12.52 19.59
CA SER A 414 -9.26 -13.45 18.50
C SER A 414 -8.09 -14.38 18.22
N ARG A 415 -8.37 -15.68 18.18
CA ARG A 415 -7.39 -16.70 17.78
C ARG A 415 -7.13 -16.72 16.28
N GLU A 416 -7.91 -15.97 15.50
CA GLU A 416 -7.62 -15.75 14.09
C GLU A 416 -6.32 -14.98 13.91
N TYR A 417 -5.99 -14.01 14.76
CA TYR A 417 -4.73 -13.29 14.66
C TYR A 417 -3.60 -13.96 15.45
N PRO A 418 -2.34 -13.95 14.97
CA PRO A 418 -1.87 -13.42 13.69
C PRO A 418 -1.90 -14.43 12.53
N HIS A 419 -2.37 -15.65 12.75
CA HIS A 419 -2.13 -16.79 11.85
C HIS A 419 -3.17 -16.94 10.72
N PHE A 420 -4.37 -16.46 10.96
CA PHE A 420 -5.54 -16.50 10.09
C PHE A 420 -6.09 -15.09 9.92
N VAL A 421 -5.21 -14.16 9.58
CA VAL A 421 -5.56 -12.81 9.12
C VAL A 421 -4.88 -12.55 7.80
N LEU A 422 -5.11 -11.39 7.17
CA LEU A 422 -4.54 -11.08 5.85
C LEU A 422 -5.07 -12.08 4.78
N PRO A 423 -4.54 -12.09 3.55
CA PRO A 423 -5.08 -12.87 2.42
C PRO A 423 -5.11 -14.39 2.60
N GLN A 424 -4.37 -14.95 3.57
CA GLN A 424 -4.45 -16.36 3.93
C GLN A 424 -5.81 -16.74 4.55
N SER A 425 -6.55 -15.75 5.06
CA SER A 425 -7.73 -16.02 5.87
C SER A 425 -9.03 -15.90 5.09
N LYS A 426 -9.63 -17.05 4.82
CA LYS A 426 -11.07 -17.17 4.55
C LYS A 426 -11.93 -16.93 5.81
N TYR A 427 -11.28 -16.73 6.96
CA TYR A 427 -11.93 -16.45 8.24
C TYR A 427 -11.83 -14.95 8.52
N ASN A 428 -12.92 -14.37 8.98
CA ASN A 428 -13.00 -12.94 9.22
C ASN A 428 -14.16 -12.67 10.17
N ASP A 429 -14.01 -13.18 11.39
CA ASP A 429 -14.98 -12.98 12.45
C ASP A 429 -15.35 -11.49 12.57
N VAL A 430 -16.61 -11.23 12.89
CA VAL A 430 -17.13 -9.87 13.01
C VAL A 430 -17.63 -9.64 14.43
N TRP A 431 -17.32 -8.48 14.99
CA TRP A 431 -17.77 -8.10 16.33
C TRP A 431 -18.24 -6.66 16.38
N SER A 432 -19.09 -6.36 17.37
CA SER A 432 -19.54 -5.00 17.62
C SER A 432 -19.76 -4.70 19.11
N VAL A 433 -19.66 -3.43 19.47
CA VAL A 433 -20.00 -2.87 20.77
C VAL A 433 -20.92 -1.67 20.56
N THR A 434 -22.08 -1.68 21.20
CA THR A 434 -23.08 -0.62 21.09
C THR A 434 -23.54 -0.20 22.50
N VAL A 435 -23.68 1.10 22.74
CA VAL A 435 -24.28 1.65 23.96
C VAL A 435 -25.58 2.35 23.60
N LEU A 436 -26.68 1.94 24.21
CA LEU A 436 -28.01 2.49 24.03
C LEU A 436 -28.44 3.30 25.26
N GLY A 437 -29.06 4.44 25.01
CA GLY A 437 -29.74 5.23 26.01
C GLY A 437 -31.12 4.67 26.39
N PRO A 438 -31.81 5.31 27.35
CA PRO A 438 -33.07 4.78 27.90
C PRO A 438 -34.21 4.66 26.89
N SER A 439 -34.26 5.53 25.87
CA SER A 439 -35.26 5.44 24.80
C SER A 439 -34.75 4.68 23.57
N GLY A 440 -33.60 4.00 23.67
CA GLY A 440 -33.01 3.22 22.59
C GLY A 440 -32.11 4.01 21.65
N GLN A 441 -31.87 5.31 21.91
CA GLN A 441 -30.96 6.11 21.10
C GLN A 441 -29.53 5.56 21.20
N ILE A 442 -28.82 5.45 20.08
CA ILE A 442 -27.43 4.99 20.05
C ILE A 442 -26.54 6.11 20.58
N LEU A 443 -25.83 5.85 21.69
CA LEU A 443 -24.85 6.76 22.28
C LEU A 443 -23.43 6.46 21.77
N TYR A 444 -23.17 5.20 21.44
CA TYR A 444 -21.92 4.76 20.84
C TYR A 444 -22.16 3.49 20.04
N THR A 445 -21.48 3.34 18.91
CA THR A 445 -21.43 2.07 18.20
C THR A 445 -20.09 1.92 17.48
N ILE A 446 -19.52 0.72 17.54
CA ILE A 446 -18.37 0.32 16.73
C ILE A 446 -18.59 -1.12 16.28
N SER A 447 -18.22 -1.39 15.03
CA SER A 447 -18.18 -2.72 14.45
C SER A 447 -16.90 -2.89 13.63
N ARG A 448 -16.26 -4.05 13.75
CA ARG A 448 -15.10 -4.43 12.97
C ARG A 448 -15.14 -5.91 12.60
N ALA A 449 -14.48 -6.22 11.50
CA ALA A 449 -14.09 -7.57 11.16
C ALA A 449 -12.63 -7.76 11.60
N VAL A 450 -12.24 -8.98 11.98
CA VAL A 450 -10.87 -9.26 12.44
C VAL A 450 -9.84 -8.74 11.43
N ASN A 451 -10.03 -8.98 10.13
CA ASN A 451 -9.05 -8.57 9.12
C ASN A 451 -9.00 -7.04 8.94
N SER A 452 -10.10 -6.31 9.17
CA SER A 452 -10.06 -4.85 9.03
C SER A 452 -9.21 -4.18 10.13
N GLN A 453 -9.00 -4.88 11.25
CA GLN A 453 -8.21 -4.41 12.38
C GLN A 453 -6.70 -4.63 12.24
N LEU A 454 -6.24 -5.02 11.06
CA LEU A 454 -4.82 -4.96 10.74
C LEU A 454 -4.36 -3.53 10.47
N GLU A 455 -5.27 -2.72 9.94
CA GLU A 455 -4.99 -1.34 9.51
C GLU A 455 -5.93 -0.33 10.16
N THR A 456 -7.13 -0.75 10.55
CA THR A 456 -8.14 0.13 11.13
C THR A 456 -8.26 -0.07 12.63
N PRO A 457 -8.03 0.96 13.45
CA PRO A 457 -8.22 0.85 14.90
C PRO A 457 -9.62 0.35 15.30
N PRO A 458 -9.70 -0.46 16.37
CA PRO A 458 -8.58 -0.90 17.22
C PRO A 458 -7.73 -2.00 16.58
N ILE A 459 -6.40 -1.80 16.51
CA ILE A 459 -5.48 -2.70 15.79
C ILE A 459 -5.06 -3.89 16.66
N TRP A 460 -4.92 -5.07 16.06
CA TRP A 460 -4.44 -6.27 16.75
C TRP A 460 -3.01 -6.16 17.26
N ARG A 461 -2.75 -6.83 18.39
CA ARG A 461 -1.44 -7.06 18.99
C ARG A 461 -1.30 -8.56 19.21
N SER A 462 -0.13 -9.12 18.93
CA SER A 462 0.13 -10.54 19.20
C SER A 462 0.22 -10.81 20.70
N ASP A 463 -0.48 -11.84 21.15
CA ASP A 463 -0.40 -12.43 22.48
C ASP A 463 -0.08 -13.94 22.32
N PRO A 464 1.03 -14.43 22.89
CA PRO A 464 1.49 -15.81 22.67
C PRO A 464 0.56 -16.88 23.25
N PHE A 465 -0.42 -16.53 24.08
CA PHE A 465 -1.35 -17.47 24.73
C PHE A 465 -2.80 -17.33 24.22
N LEU A 466 -3.21 -16.13 23.81
CA LEU A 466 -4.59 -15.81 23.45
C LEU A 466 -4.81 -15.55 21.95
N GLY A 467 -3.75 -15.46 21.14
CA GLY A 467 -3.84 -15.02 19.75
C GLY A 467 -3.71 -13.49 19.63
N GLY A 468 -4.57 -12.83 18.87
CA GLY A 468 -4.60 -11.36 18.80
C GLY A 468 -5.42 -10.73 19.90
N ILE A 469 -4.93 -9.61 20.44
CA ILE A 469 -5.67 -8.76 21.36
C ILE A 469 -5.64 -7.30 20.89
N THR A 470 -6.71 -6.54 21.07
CA THR A 470 -6.71 -5.10 20.72
C THR A 470 -6.07 -4.21 21.79
N GLY A 471 -5.78 -4.76 22.96
CA GLY A 471 -5.63 -3.98 24.18
C GLY A 471 -6.96 -3.40 24.67
N GLN A 472 -6.94 -2.71 25.81
CA GLN A 472 -8.12 -2.07 26.38
C GLN A 472 -8.37 -0.72 25.70
N ILE A 473 -9.52 -0.58 25.07
CA ILE A 473 -10.01 0.63 24.40
C ILE A 473 -10.95 1.35 25.34
N ARG A 474 -10.96 2.69 25.30
CA ARG A 474 -11.80 3.53 26.16
C ARG A 474 -12.49 4.61 25.35
N GLN A 475 -13.76 4.87 25.66
CA GLN A 475 -14.59 5.90 25.04
C GLN A 475 -15.35 6.65 26.12
N GLU A 476 -15.21 7.97 26.15
CA GLU A 476 -15.94 8.85 27.05
C GLU A 476 -17.24 9.28 26.39
N LEU A 477 -18.35 9.04 27.07
CA LEU A 477 -19.69 9.37 26.58
C LEU A 477 -20.27 10.48 27.44
N ASN A 478 -20.49 11.65 26.83
CA ASN A 478 -21.21 12.73 27.49
C ASN A 478 -22.70 12.40 27.53
N ILE A 479 -23.23 12.24 28.74
CA ILE A 479 -24.60 11.85 29.03
C ILE A 479 -25.33 12.89 29.89
N THR A 480 -24.75 14.10 30.00
CA THR A 480 -25.27 15.21 30.81
C THR A 480 -26.74 15.50 30.53
N ALA A 481 -27.14 15.50 29.26
CA ALA A 481 -28.54 15.76 28.87
C ALA A 481 -29.50 14.64 29.31
N LEU A 482 -29.02 13.40 29.37
CA LEU A 482 -29.82 12.22 29.70
C LEU A 482 -30.02 12.08 31.21
N THR A 483 -29.02 12.44 32.00
CA THR A 483 -29.02 12.34 33.47
C THR A 483 -29.53 13.62 34.15
N ALA A 484 -29.94 14.65 33.41
CA ALA A 484 -30.30 15.95 33.98
C ALA A 484 -31.47 15.89 34.98
N ASN A 485 -32.44 15.01 34.74
CA ASN A 485 -33.72 15.02 35.45
C ASN A 485 -33.92 13.82 36.38
N ALA A 486 -33.30 12.68 36.10
CA ALA A 486 -33.45 11.43 36.85
C ALA A 486 -32.22 10.52 36.67
N ASP A 487 -32.16 9.48 37.50
CA ASP A 487 -31.27 8.34 37.26
C ASP A 487 -31.70 7.65 35.96
N ILE A 488 -30.75 7.12 35.21
CA ILE A 488 -31.00 6.45 33.93
C ILE A 488 -30.35 5.07 33.88
N ALA A 489 -30.90 4.19 33.06
CA ALA A 489 -30.27 2.92 32.71
C ALA A 489 -29.71 3.00 31.29
N LEU A 490 -28.40 2.76 31.15
CA LEU A 490 -27.75 2.59 29.86
C LEU A 490 -27.58 1.11 29.56
N THR A 491 -27.77 0.72 28.29
CA THR A 491 -27.65 -0.68 27.86
C THR A 491 -26.41 -0.85 26.99
N LEU A 492 -25.50 -1.72 27.42
CA LEU A 492 -24.32 -2.15 26.68
C LEU A 492 -24.66 -3.43 25.92
N VAL A 493 -24.50 -3.44 24.61
CA VAL A 493 -24.73 -4.58 23.72
C VAL A 493 -23.42 -4.95 23.07
N VAL A 494 -23.06 -6.24 23.15
CA VAL A 494 -21.83 -6.75 22.56
C VAL A 494 -22.18 -7.95 21.68
N THR A 495 -21.65 -7.96 20.46
CA THR A 495 -21.88 -9.06 19.51
C THR A 495 -20.57 -9.63 18.98
N SER A 496 -20.58 -10.92 18.66
CA SER A 496 -19.50 -11.57 17.92
C SER A 496 -20.06 -12.71 17.06
N THR A 497 -19.63 -12.78 15.80
CA THR A 497 -20.08 -13.75 14.79
C THR A 497 -18.88 -14.50 14.24
N ASN A 498 -18.94 -15.83 14.28
CA ASN A 498 -17.88 -16.68 13.73
C ASN A 498 -18.03 -16.80 12.21
N ILE A 499 -17.00 -16.48 11.43
CA ILE A 499 -17.00 -16.64 9.97
C ILE A 499 -16.01 -17.75 9.60
N GLY A 500 -16.50 -18.99 9.51
CA GLY A 500 -15.85 -20.05 8.73
C GLY A 500 -15.04 -21.11 9.46
N ALA A 501 -14.73 -21.00 10.76
CA ALA A 501 -13.97 -22.03 11.48
C ALA A 501 -14.40 -22.25 12.94
N SER A 502 -14.62 -23.51 13.33
CA SER A 502 -14.89 -23.88 14.73
C SER A 502 -13.69 -23.69 15.69
N GLY A 503 -12.50 -23.34 15.19
CA GLY A 503 -11.25 -23.24 15.98
C GLY A 503 -10.80 -21.82 16.35
N GLY A 504 -11.44 -20.77 15.84
CA GLY A 504 -10.92 -19.39 15.86
C GLY A 504 -11.77 -18.36 16.61
N ALA A 505 -12.41 -18.73 17.74
CA ALA A 505 -13.40 -17.86 18.37
C ALA A 505 -12.88 -16.45 18.71
N THR A 506 -13.63 -15.44 18.30
CA THR A 506 -13.45 -14.04 18.68
C THR A 506 -14.24 -13.75 19.95
N LYS A 507 -13.59 -13.16 20.94
CA LYS A 507 -14.18 -12.78 22.22
C LYS A 507 -14.11 -11.27 22.39
N VAL A 508 -15.21 -10.68 22.84
CA VAL A 508 -15.28 -9.26 23.20
C VAL A 508 -15.63 -9.16 24.67
N ASP A 509 -14.87 -8.36 25.40
CA ASP A 509 -15.05 -8.04 26.81
C ASP A 509 -15.28 -6.53 26.91
N ALA A 510 -16.42 -6.09 27.45
CA ALA A 510 -16.78 -4.69 27.55
C ALA A 510 -17.40 -4.33 28.90
N SER A 511 -17.15 -3.10 29.34
CA SER A 511 -17.59 -2.54 30.62
C SER A 511 -17.98 -1.07 30.46
N LEU A 512 -18.92 -0.60 31.27
CA LEU A 512 -19.45 0.77 31.25
C LEU A 512 -19.51 1.29 32.70
N GLY A 513 -18.74 2.33 33.03
CA GLY A 513 -18.62 2.83 34.41
C GLY A 513 -17.89 4.17 34.57
N ALA A 514 -17.68 4.61 35.82
CA ALA A 514 -17.03 5.90 36.16
C ALA A 514 -15.48 5.86 36.02
N PHE A 515 -14.84 7.04 35.86
CA PHE A 515 -13.46 7.25 35.40
C PHE A 515 -12.31 6.95 36.41
N ALA A 516 -11.19 6.34 35.94
CA ALA A 516 -9.77 6.64 36.29
C ALA A 516 -8.77 5.84 35.39
N PRO A 517 -7.65 6.43 34.90
CA PRO A 517 -6.37 6.56 35.64
C PRO A 517 -5.60 7.90 35.43
N THR A 518 -4.57 8.15 36.25
CA THR A 518 -3.82 9.42 36.39
C THR A 518 -2.81 9.76 35.27
N LEU A 519 -2.33 8.80 34.47
CA LEU A 519 -1.49 9.02 33.27
C LEU A 519 -1.44 7.73 32.43
N SER A 520 -1.69 7.79 31.11
CA SER A 520 -1.58 6.63 30.21
C SER A 520 -1.16 7.01 28.80
N VAL A 521 -0.44 6.12 28.11
CA VAL A 521 -0.24 6.20 26.65
C VAL A 521 -1.36 5.39 26.00
N ARG A 522 -2.12 6.02 25.10
CA ARG A 522 -3.31 5.44 24.45
C ARG A 522 -2.96 4.82 23.10
N ALA A 523 -2.13 5.50 22.31
CA ALA A 523 -1.74 5.05 20.99
C ALA A 523 -0.34 5.55 20.60
N ILE A 524 0.29 4.81 19.69
CA ILE A 524 1.56 5.16 19.05
C ILE A 524 1.31 5.03 17.55
N ARG A 525 1.44 6.14 16.82
CA ARG A 525 1.16 6.22 15.39
C ARG A 525 2.45 6.61 14.66
N PRO A 526 2.99 5.76 13.76
CA PRO A 526 4.15 6.15 12.98
C PRO A 526 3.79 7.25 11.99
N ASP A 527 4.76 8.09 11.68
CA ASP A 527 4.68 8.92 10.49
C ASP A 527 4.67 8.08 9.20
N ARG A 528 4.36 8.75 8.11
CA ARG A 528 4.51 8.20 6.77
C ARG A 528 5.87 8.60 6.21
N VAL A 529 6.47 7.74 5.41
CA VAL A 529 7.60 8.14 4.56
C VAL A 529 7.13 9.36 3.73
N PRO A 530 7.78 10.53 3.86
CA PRO A 530 7.30 11.75 3.21
C PRO A 530 7.26 11.61 1.68
N GLN A 531 6.13 12.00 1.09
CA GLN A 531 5.98 12.20 -0.35
C GLN A 531 6.97 13.28 -0.86
N PRO A 532 7.46 13.21 -2.10
CA PRO A 532 6.89 12.48 -3.26
C PRO A 532 7.34 11.02 -3.45
N ALA A 533 8.34 10.52 -2.72
CA ALA A 533 8.78 9.13 -2.85
C ALA A 533 7.79 8.17 -2.16
N ALA A 534 7.14 7.29 -2.92
CA ALA A 534 6.14 6.35 -2.43
C ALA A 534 6.79 5.18 -1.64
N GLY A 535 7.18 5.42 -0.39
CA GLY A 535 7.86 4.41 0.44
C GLY A 535 6.96 3.55 1.35
N ARG A 536 7.52 2.46 1.90
CA ARG A 536 6.83 1.62 2.91
C ARG A 536 7.05 2.15 4.32
N SER A 537 5.97 2.64 4.95
CA SER A 537 6.05 3.31 6.26
C SER A 537 6.26 2.36 7.44
N ASP A 538 6.12 1.05 7.25
CA ASP A 538 6.32 -0.01 8.24
C ASP A 538 7.78 -0.54 8.30
N ARG A 539 8.73 0.21 7.71
CA ARG A 539 10.16 -0.12 7.67
C ARG A 539 11.01 0.98 8.29
N PHE A 540 12.01 0.59 9.08
CA PHE A 540 12.95 1.50 9.72
C PHE A 540 14.40 1.06 9.51
N SER A 541 15.22 1.94 8.93
CA SER A 541 16.65 1.74 8.77
C SER A 541 17.42 1.93 10.08
N ILE A 542 18.18 0.91 10.47
CA ILE A 542 19.05 0.91 11.65
C ILE A 542 20.51 1.01 11.16
N PRO A 543 21.17 2.17 11.32
CA PRO A 543 22.56 2.34 10.92
C PRO A 543 23.49 1.39 11.67
N ARG A 544 24.69 1.20 11.10
CA ARG A 544 25.80 0.53 11.79
C ARG A 544 26.11 1.24 13.11
N THR A 545 26.76 0.53 14.03
CA THR A 545 27.22 1.09 15.29
C THR A 545 28.05 2.37 15.05
N GLY A 546 27.71 3.45 15.75
CA GLY A 546 28.27 4.80 15.58
C GLY A 546 27.64 5.62 14.45
N GLY A 547 26.77 5.04 13.63
CA GLY A 547 26.14 5.70 12.49
C GLY A 547 24.87 6.48 12.84
N THR A 548 24.46 7.32 11.89
CA THR A 548 23.24 8.14 11.90
C THR A 548 22.37 7.85 10.69
N ASN A 549 21.10 8.24 10.76
CA ASN A 549 20.23 8.30 9.60
C ASN A 549 20.36 9.65 8.88
N THR A 550 20.21 9.66 7.55
CA THR A 550 20.09 10.91 6.78
C THR A 550 18.68 11.46 6.91
N PHE A 551 17.70 10.57 6.77
CA PHE A 551 16.29 10.89 6.89
C PHE A 551 15.73 10.50 8.24
N GLN A 552 15.01 11.43 8.85
CA GLN A 552 14.47 11.23 10.19
C GLN A 552 13.03 10.72 10.14
N ARG A 553 12.67 9.84 11.08
CA ARG A 553 11.31 9.31 11.27
C ARG A 553 10.81 9.65 12.65
N THR A 554 9.49 9.77 12.76
CA THR A 554 8.80 10.21 13.97
C THR A 554 7.63 9.31 14.34
N LEU A 555 7.29 9.30 15.63
CA LEU A 555 6.08 8.68 16.17
C LEU A 555 5.22 9.76 16.84
N ASP A 556 3.92 9.75 16.54
CA ASP A 556 2.90 10.49 17.27
C ASP A 556 2.39 9.63 18.44
N ILE A 557 2.49 10.17 19.65
CA ILE A 557 2.18 9.51 20.92
C ILE A 557 0.94 10.17 21.50
N ASP A 558 -0.18 9.46 21.46
CA ASP A 558 -1.43 9.92 22.05
C ASP A 558 -1.46 9.49 23.52
N TYR A 559 -1.69 10.42 24.43
CA TYR A 559 -1.68 10.15 25.87
C TYR A 559 -2.86 10.81 26.58
N SER A 560 -3.17 10.33 27.78
CA SER A 560 -4.17 10.91 28.67
C SER A 560 -3.58 11.12 30.05
N HIS A 561 -3.97 12.19 30.73
CA HIS A 561 -3.52 12.47 32.09
C HIS A 561 -4.59 13.21 32.88
N ALA A 562 -4.50 13.17 34.21
CA ALA A 562 -5.36 14.00 35.05
C ALA A 562 -5.00 15.48 34.89
N ALA A 563 -5.98 16.38 35.08
CA ALA A 563 -5.78 17.83 34.93
C ALA A 563 -4.67 18.43 35.82
N ASN A 564 -4.31 17.74 36.91
CA ASN A 564 -3.23 18.15 37.82
C ASN A 564 -1.88 17.48 37.55
N VAL A 565 -1.71 16.79 36.42
CA VAL A 565 -0.47 16.12 35.99
C VAL A 565 0.10 16.86 34.78
N GLU A 566 1.36 17.28 34.87
CA GLU A 566 2.15 17.84 33.77
C GLU A 566 3.06 16.75 33.19
N ILE A 567 3.09 16.55 31.87
CA ILE A 567 4.07 15.65 31.27
C ILE A 567 5.43 16.33 31.23
N THR A 568 6.46 15.66 31.74
CA THR A 568 7.80 16.26 31.89
C THR A 568 8.86 15.56 31.05
N ARG A 569 8.70 14.25 30.80
CA ARG A 569 9.72 13.44 30.13
C ARG A 569 9.08 12.35 29.29
N ILE A 570 9.79 11.96 28.24
CA ILE A 570 9.49 10.79 27.45
C ILE A 570 10.72 9.89 27.35
N ARG A 571 10.47 8.59 27.43
CA ARG A 571 11.42 7.53 27.11
C ARG A 571 10.84 6.67 25.99
N VAL A 572 11.65 6.45 24.96
CA VAL A 572 11.36 5.53 23.86
C VAL A 572 12.51 4.53 23.75
N ASP A 573 12.18 3.26 23.99
CA ASP A 573 13.08 2.13 23.85
C ASP A 573 12.79 1.41 22.53
N LEU A 574 13.81 1.16 21.72
CA LEU A 574 13.75 0.26 20.58
C LEU A 574 13.99 -1.17 21.08
N VAL A 575 13.03 -2.06 20.84
CA VAL A 575 13.07 -3.47 21.24
C VAL A 575 12.93 -4.36 20.01
N ASN A 576 13.38 -5.61 20.12
CA ASN A 576 13.22 -6.61 19.06
C ASN A 576 11.83 -7.28 19.09
N GLY A 577 11.60 -8.22 18.17
CA GLY A 577 10.38 -9.03 18.11
C GLY A 577 10.05 -9.82 19.38
N SER A 578 11.03 -10.10 20.25
CA SER A 578 10.82 -10.74 21.56
C SER A 578 10.73 -9.75 22.74
N ASN A 579 10.58 -8.45 22.47
CA ASN A 579 10.56 -7.36 23.45
C ASN A 579 11.86 -7.19 24.26
N SER A 580 12.97 -7.73 23.78
CA SER A 580 14.29 -7.49 24.36
C SER A 580 14.81 -6.13 23.91
N LEU A 581 15.30 -5.33 24.86
CA LEU A 581 15.86 -4.01 24.58
C LEU A 581 17.05 -4.11 23.62
N LEU A 582 16.97 -3.39 22.51
CA LEU A 582 18.09 -3.17 21.61
C LEU A 582 18.82 -1.88 21.99
N GLN A 583 18.08 -0.78 22.13
CA GLN A 583 18.63 0.53 22.50
C GLN A 583 17.54 1.47 23.03
N THR A 584 17.87 2.32 24.01
CA THR A 584 17.04 3.50 24.31
C THR A 584 17.35 4.60 23.30
N VAL A 585 16.43 4.89 22.39
CA VAL A 585 16.62 5.88 21.31
C VAL A 585 16.24 7.30 21.75
N VAL A 586 15.33 7.43 22.73
CA VAL A 586 14.93 8.72 23.29
C VAL A 586 14.79 8.58 24.79
N ASN A 587 15.41 9.49 25.54
CA ASN A 587 15.23 9.59 26.99
C ASN A 587 15.51 11.03 27.40
N VAL A 588 14.55 11.91 27.14
CA VAL A 588 14.74 13.37 27.20
C VAL A 588 13.52 14.08 27.79
N PRO A 589 13.66 15.30 28.33
CA PRO A 589 12.52 16.15 28.69
C PRO A 589 11.64 16.44 27.46
N ILE A 590 10.35 16.72 27.64
CA ILE A 590 9.46 17.05 26.50
C ILE A 590 9.79 18.38 25.81
N THR A 591 10.71 19.17 26.38
CA THR A 591 11.25 20.41 25.80
C THR A 591 12.46 20.19 24.88
N ASP A 592 12.92 18.95 24.75
CA ASP A 592 14.05 18.59 23.89
C ASP A 592 13.69 18.74 22.40
N PRO A 593 14.62 19.17 21.51
CA PRO A 593 14.36 19.30 20.08
C PRO A 593 13.88 18.01 19.38
N ALA A 594 14.13 16.82 19.95
CA ALA A 594 13.60 15.56 19.44
C ALA A 594 12.09 15.39 19.69
N VAL A 595 11.47 16.25 20.51
CA VAL A 595 10.06 16.19 20.90
C VAL A 595 9.33 17.47 20.49
N THR A 596 8.22 17.32 19.77
CA THR A 596 7.31 18.41 19.44
C THR A 596 5.97 18.17 20.11
N VAL A 597 5.48 19.13 20.89
CA VAL A 597 4.11 19.10 21.41
C VAL A 597 3.16 19.47 20.26
N VAL A 598 2.36 18.52 19.79
CA VAL A 598 1.44 18.73 18.66
C VAL A 598 0.16 19.41 19.15
N ASP A 599 -0.38 18.90 20.26
CA ASP A 599 -1.52 19.45 20.99
C ASP A 599 -1.47 19.02 22.46
N ALA A 600 -2.56 19.26 23.21
CA ALA A 600 -2.63 18.96 24.64
C ALA A 600 -2.47 17.47 24.98
N ASP A 601 -2.74 16.57 24.02
CA ASP A 601 -2.85 15.13 24.24
C ASP A 601 -1.90 14.32 23.32
N THR A 602 -1.08 15.00 22.52
CA THR A 602 -0.25 14.38 21.48
C THR A 602 1.18 14.92 21.47
N LEU A 603 2.17 14.03 21.57
CA LEU A 603 3.59 14.35 21.34
C LEU A 603 4.06 13.73 20.03
N ARG A 604 4.82 14.46 19.22
CA ARG A 604 5.59 13.93 18.10
C ARG A 604 7.05 13.75 18.49
N VAL A 605 7.60 12.58 18.26
CA VAL A 605 8.91 12.18 18.81
C VAL A 605 9.77 11.60 17.69
N ARG A 606 10.96 12.14 17.47
CA ARG A 606 11.94 11.57 16.54
C ARG A 606 12.55 10.30 17.15
N VAL A 607 12.51 9.20 16.41
CA VAL A 607 12.92 7.86 16.91
C VAL A 607 14.04 7.22 16.10
N THR A 608 14.65 8.00 15.21
CA THR A 608 15.80 7.65 14.36
C THR A 608 17.09 8.28 14.87
N TYR A 609 18.20 7.82 14.32
CA TYR A 609 19.53 8.18 14.77
C TYR A 609 20.02 9.48 14.10
N ASP A 610 20.62 10.37 14.88
CA ASP A 610 21.17 11.64 14.42
C ASP A 610 22.43 12.00 15.21
N GLY A 611 22.98 13.20 15.00
CA GLY A 611 24.17 13.65 15.73
C GLY A 611 24.01 13.71 17.26
N GLY A 612 22.78 13.68 17.79
CA GLY A 612 22.48 13.61 19.22
C GLY A 612 22.29 12.19 19.75
N THR A 613 21.89 11.24 18.89
CA THR A 613 21.70 9.82 19.25
C THR A 613 22.27 8.92 18.16
N LEU A 614 23.48 8.38 18.38
CA LEU A 614 24.10 7.42 17.48
C LEU A 614 23.56 5.99 17.70
N SER A 615 23.57 5.17 16.66
CA SER A 615 23.26 3.74 16.79
C SER A 615 24.33 3.03 17.62
N THR A 616 23.92 2.26 18.63
CA THR A 616 24.78 1.39 19.44
C THR A 616 24.56 -0.09 19.13
N ILE A 617 23.61 -0.38 18.25
CA ILE A 617 23.20 -1.74 17.92
C ILE A 617 24.26 -2.38 17.02
N ALA A 618 24.71 -3.57 17.40
CA ALA A 618 25.59 -4.38 16.57
C ALA A 618 24.78 -4.95 15.39
N GLY A 619 24.94 -4.37 14.20
CA GLY A 619 24.24 -4.79 12.97
C GLY A 619 24.98 -5.85 12.14
N VAL A 620 26.05 -6.45 12.65
CA VAL A 620 26.90 -7.40 11.92
C VAL A 620 27.12 -8.68 12.76
N PRO A 621 26.40 -9.78 12.50
CA PRO A 621 25.21 -9.85 11.64
C PRO A 621 24.02 -9.10 12.27
N PRO A 622 22.98 -8.77 11.49
CA PRO A 622 21.78 -8.14 12.03
C PRO A 622 21.08 -9.02 13.09
N PRO A 623 20.67 -8.46 14.24
CA PRO A 623 20.13 -9.25 15.35
C PRO A 623 18.66 -9.64 15.15
N THR A 624 17.89 -8.92 14.36
CA THR A 624 16.44 -9.13 14.19
C THR A 624 15.91 -8.50 12.91
N ASP A 625 14.83 -9.06 12.36
CA ASP A 625 14.01 -8.40 11.33
C ASP A 625 12.89 -7.57 11.93
N LEU A 626 12.35 -8.00 13.07
CA LEU A 626 11.20 -7.36 13.70
C LEU A 626 11.66 -6.45 14.84
N ILE A 627 11.15 -5.23 14.87
CA ILE A 627 11.39 -4.24 15.91
C ILE A 627 10.09 -3.55 16.32
N ARG A 628 10.08 -3.04 17.56
CA ARG A 628 9.00 -2.23 18.12
C ARG A 628 9.57 -1.08 18.94
N TYR A 629 8.80 -0.01 19.09
CA TYR A 629 9.13 1.08 20.00
C TYR A 629 8.25 1.00 21.24
N GLN A 630 8.87 0.95 22.41
CA GLN A 630 8.23 0.96 23.72
C GLN A 630 8.30 2.36 24.31
N VAL A 631 7.14 2.97 24.57
CA VAL A 631 7.03 4.37 25.02
C VAL A 631 6.58 4.41 26.47
N THR A 632 7.28 5.21 27.26
CA THR A 632 6.93 5.54 28.65
C THR A 632 6.96 7.05 28.84
N LEU A 633 5.89 7.62 29.39
CA LEU A 633 5.81 9.03 29.76
C LEU A 633 6.00 9.19 31.27
N THR A 634 6.71 10.25 31.67
CA THR A 634 6.80 10.66 33.08
C THR A 634 5.99 11.93 33.29
N GLY A 635 5.01 11.86 34.19
CA GLY A 635 4.23 13.00 34.64
C GLY A 635 4.67 13.49 36.01
N ARG A 636 4.46 14.77 36.28
CA ARG A 636 4.65 15.42 37.58
C ARG A 636 3.33 16.04 38.02
N ARG A 637 2.90 15.73 39.23
CA ARG A 637 1.70 16.31 39.86
C ARG A 637 2.01 17.68 40.47
N SER A 638 0.96 18.47 40.71
CA SER A 638 1.05 19.77 41.39
C SER A 638 1.65 19.72 42.81
N ASP A 639 1.58 18.56 43.47
CA ASP A 639 2.22 18.28 44.78
C ASP A 639 3.72 17.91 44.68
N GLY A 640 4.27 17.89 43.46
CA GLY A 640 5.66 17.56 43.16
C GLY A 640 5.93 16.06 42.97
N ALA A 641 4.95 15.18 43.21
CA ALA A 641 5.12 13.74 42.99
C ALA A 641 5.27 13.42 41.50
N THR A 642 6.17 12.49 41.17
CA THR A 642 6.36 12.02 39.79
C THR A 642 5.86 10.60 39.63
N GLY A 643 5.41 10.24 38.42
CA GLY A 643 4.94 8.91 38.09
C GLY A 643 5.07 8.61 36.61
N ASN A 644 5.20 7.34 36.27
CA ASN A 644 5.30 6.90 34.88
C ASN A 644 3.97 6.32 34.39
N SER A 645 3.70 6.49 33.09
CA SER A 645 2.69 5.68 32.42
C SER A 645 3.10 4.20 32.46
N SER A 646 2.13 3.30 32.32
CA SER A 646 2.47 1.94 31.87
C SER A 646 3.14 2.02 30.48
N PRO A 647 4.18 1.23 30.21
CA PRO A 647 4.80 1.23 28.88
C PRO A 647 3.82 0.76 27.82
N LEU A 648 3.83 1.39 26.65
CA LEU A 648 3.07 0.95 25.48
C LEU A 648 4.02 0.59 24.34
N LEU A 649 3.80 -0.56 23.71
CA LEU A 649 4.50 -0.97 22.49
C LEU A 649 3.77 -0.43 21.25
N SER A 650 4.54 0.01 20.27
CA SER A 650 4.06 0.31 18.93
C SER A 650 3.58 -0.97 18.21
N ALA A 651 3.00 -0.78 17.02
CA ALA A 651 2.89 -1.87 16.05
C ALA A 651 4.28 -2.43 15.68
N ASP A 652 4.27 -3.62 15.09
CA ASP A 652 5.46 -4.27 14.55
C ASP A 652 5.99 -3.49 13.34
N PHE A 653 7.30 -3.23 13.33
CA PHE A 653 8.03 -2.68 12.19
C PHE A 653 9.11 -3.66 11.76
N ARG A 654 9.52 -3.61 10.49
CA ARG A 654 10.73 -4.34 10.08
C ARG A 654 11.95 -3.43 9.98
N ALA A 655 13.05 -3.94 10.51
CA ALA A 655 14.35 -3.29 10.46
C ALA A 655 15.00 -3.52 9.10
N LEU A 656 15.58 -2.46 8.55
CA LEU A 656 16.50 -2.52 7.43
C LEU A 656 17.92 -2.23 7.92
N TRP A 657 18.89 -3.00 7.44
CA TRP A 657 20.27 -3.01 7.89
C TRP A 657 21.20 -2.70 6.72
N ARG A 658 22.31 -2.00 6.96
CA ARG A 658 23.31 -1.78 5.90
C ARG A 658 23.85 -3.12 5.40
N MET A 659 23.96 -3.28 4.09
CA MET A 659 24.50 -4.49 3.47
C MET A 659 25.90 -4.85 4.03
N PRO A 660 26.33 -6.12 3.94
CA PRO A 660 27.68 -6.51 4.32
C PRO A 660 28.75 -5.77 3.50
N ASP A 661 29.94 -5.60 4.06
CA ASP A 661 31.03 -4.91 3.36
C ASP A 661 31.63 -5.71 2.19
N GLY A 662 32.29 -4.98 1.30
CA GLY A 662 33.14 -5.51 0.24
C GLY A 662 32.43 -5.81 -1.08
N PHE A 663 31.15 -5.52 -1.23
CA PHE A 663 30.54 -5.59 -2.56
C PHE A 663 30.99 -4.42 -3.42
N ASP A 664 31.34 -4.72 -4.68
CA ASP A 664 31.57 -3.68 -5.67
C ASP A 664 30.24 -2.99 -5.99
N ARG A 665 30.30 -1.67 -6.20
CA ARG A 665 29.16 -0.82 -6.57
C ARG A 665 29.36 -0.27 -7.99
N TYR A 666 28.27 0.12 -8.63
CA TYR A 666 28.25 0.96 -9.83
C TYR A 666 27.09 1.96 -9.71
N SER A 667 27.08 3.01 -10.55
CA SER A 667 26.16 4.17 -10.50
C SER A 667 26.30 5.09 -9.27
N VAL A 668 25.73 6.29 -9.35
CA VAL A 668 25.67 7.31 -8.28
C VAL A 668 24.78 6.83 -7.13
N ARG A 669 25.11 7.24 -5.90
CA ARG A 669 24.37 6.87 -4.69
C ARG A 669 23.40 7.95 -4.27
N GLU A 670 22.23 7.53 -3.84
CA GLU A 670 21.13 8.36 -3.41
C GLU A 670 21.39 8.93 -2.02
N PRO A 671 20.83 10.10 -1.68
CA PRO A 671 20.87 10.60 -0.32
C PRO A 671 20.31 9.57 0.67
N GLY A 672 21.02 9.31 1.78
CA GLY A 672 20.68 8.24 2.72
C GLY A 672 21.18 6.85 2.32
N GLY A 673 21.62 6.69 1.07
CA GLY A 673 22.04 5.42 0.48
C GLY A 673 20.88 4.47 0.19
N ASP A 674 21.24 3.43 -0.56
CA ASP A 674 20.37 2.47 -1.23
C ASP A 674 20.79 1.02 -0.95
N ASP A 675 21.71 0.84 0.00
CA ASP A 675 22.27 -0.44 0.45
C ASP A 675 21.57 -1.01 1.69
N TRP A 676 20.29 -0.71 1.87
CA TRP A 676 19.50 -1.14 3.02
C TRP A 676 18.82 -2.50 2.75
N THR A 677 19.17 -3.49 3.57
CA THR A 677 18.79 -4.91 3.41
C THR A 677 17.88 -5.38 4.54
N SER A 678 17.00 -6.34 4.27
CA SER A 678 16.45 -7.19 5.33
C SER A 678 17.56 -8.05 5.94
N ARG A 679 17.35 -8.64 7.13
CA ARG A 679 18.34 -9.56 7.69
C ARG A 679 18.52 -10.81 6.83
N ALA A 680 17.44 -11.31 6.24
CA ALA A 680 17.48 -12.45 5.33
C ALA A 680 18.42 -12.18 4.15
N THR A 681 18.27 -11.02 3.51
CA THR A 681 19.16 -10.57 2.42
C THR A 681 20.59 -10.38 2.88
N TRP A 682 20.80 -9.77 4.05
CA TRP A 682 22.14 -9.62 4.63
C TRP A 682 22.85 -10.96 4.80
N ASN A 683 22.13 -11.96 5.34
CA ASN A 683 22.67 -13.30 5.55
C ASN A 683 22.94 -13.99 4.21
N TRP A 684 22.02 -13.85 3.25
CA TRP A 684 22.17 -14.43 1.92
C TRP A 684 23.41 -13.86 1.20
N LEU A 685 23.59 -12.54 1.22
CA LEU A 685 24.75 -11.85 0.65
C LEU A 685 26.06 -12.34 1.27
N SER A 686 26.08 -12.54 2.59
CA SER A 686 27.26 -13.00 3.32
C SER A 686 27.71 -14.41 2.90
N VAL A 687 26.78 -15.27 2.45
CA VAL A 687 27.08 -16.64 2.02
C VAL A 687 27.25 -16.75 0.50
N ASN A 688 26.49 -15.98 -0.28
CA ASN A 688 26.37 -16.14 -1.73
C ASN A 688 27.14 -15.08 -2.52
N ARG A 689 28.14 -14.44 -1.91
CA ARG A 689 28.94 -13.37 -2.53
C ARG A 689 29.43 -13.69 -3.94
N ALA A 690 29.79 -14.95 -4.22
CA ALA A 690 30.26 -15.37 -5.53
C ALA A 690 29.17 -15.31 -6.63
N LEU A 691 27.89 -15.30 -6.27
CA LEU A 691 26.74 -15.20 -7.18
C LEU A 691 26.36 -13.74 -7.50
N VAL A 692 26.91 -12.78 -6.75
CA VAL A 692 26.62 -11.36 -6.88
C VAL A 692 27.67 -10.71 -7.77
N THR A 693 27.23 -9.87 -8.71
CA THR A 693 28.11 -9.04 -9.53
C THR A 693 28.39 -7.71 -8.80
N ARG A 694 28.28 -6.58 -9.49
CA ARG A 694 28.31 -5.25 -8.86
C ARG A 694 26.89 -4.87 -8.50
N ILE A 695 26.68 -4.34 -7.30
CA ILE A 695 25.35 -3.96 -6.83
C ILE A 695 25.07 -2.51 -7.23
N ASN A 696 23.94 -2.27 -7.89
CA ASN A 696 23.32 -0.96 -7.96
C ASN A 696 22.48 -0.78 -6.69
N ASP A 697 21.20 -1.14 -6.73
CA ASP A 697 20.23 -0.71 -5.73
C ASP A 697 19.71 -1.90 -4.92
N ILE A 698 19.37 -1.65 -3.64
CA ILE A 698 18.71 -2.63 -2.77
C ILE A 698 17.44 -2.07 -2.15
N SER A 699 17.57 -1.01 -1.36
CA SER A 699 16.44 -0.28 -0.78
C SER A 699 16.92 1.06 -0.29
N GLY A 700 16.12 2.09 -0.48
CA GLY A 700 16.37 3.40 0.10
C GLY A 700 16.22 3.39 1.62
N GLU A 701 16.87 4.34 2.27
CA GLU A 701 16.77 4.51 3.72
C GLU A 701 15.29 4.63 4.17
N HIS A 702 14.87 3.81 5.14
CA HIS A 702 13.49 3.66 5.60
C HIS A 702 12.51 3.18 4.52
N ALA A 703 12.95 2.35 3.58
CA ALA A 703 12.16 1.90 2.43
C ALA A 703 11.60 3.08 1.64
N ARG A 704 12.43 4.11 1.45
CA ARG A 704 12.14 5.18 0.50
C ARG A 704 12.22 4.61 -0.91
N ASP A 705 11.24 4.99 -1.71
CA ASP A 705 11.25 4.74 -3.15
C ASP A 705 12.44 5.46 -3.78
N LEU A 706 13.22 4.70 -4.54
CA LEU A 706 14.42 5.17 -5.25
C LEU A 706 14.09 5.59 -6.69
N GLY A 707 12.83 5.48 -7.12
CA GLY A 707 12.39 5.84 -8.47
C GLY A 707 11.76 4.67 -9.24
N HIS A 708 11.58 3.51 -8.60
CA HIS A 708 11.09 2.28 -9.22
C HIS A 708 10.25 1.46 -8.22
N LEU A 709 9.25 0.73 -8.73
CA LEU A 709 8.15 0.13 -7.94
C LEU A 709 8.58 -1.04 -7.01
N THR A 710 9.80 -1.52 -7.14
CA THR A 710 10.41 -2.61 -6.36
C THR A 710 11.49 -2.01 -5.42
N HIS A 711 12.18 -2.78 -4.55
CA HIS A 711 13.21 -2.28 -3.62
C HIS A 711 12.73 -1.68 -2.28
N LEU A 712 11.44 -1.75 -1.96
CA LEU A 712 10.96 -1.23 -0.66
C LEU A 712 11.14 -2.20 0.52
N GLU A 713 11.60 -3.42 0.27
CA GLU A 713 11.66 -4.48 1.28
C GLU A 713 13.09 -4.85 1.72
N GLY A 714 14.12 -4.33 1.05
CA GLY A 714 15.50 -4.70 1.29
C GLY A 714 15.83 -6.14 0.88
N ARG A 715 15.08 -6.70 -0.07
CA ARG A 715 15.24 -8.08 -0.60
C ARG A 715 15.41 -8.15 -2.11
N ASP A 716 15.30 -7.01 -2.76
CA ASP A 716 15.44 -6.83 -4.18
C ASP A 716 16.83 -6.25 -4.43
N LEU A 717 17.54 -6.75 -5.44
CA LEU A 717 18.90 -6.32 -5.75
C LEU A 717 19.02 -6.10 -7.25
N ASP A 718 19.40 -4.89 -7.63
CA ASP A 718 19.80 -4.60 -9.00
C ASP A 718 21.30 -4.82 -9.13
N LEU A 719 21.65 -5.64 -10.10
CA LEU A 719 22.98 -6.20 -10.26
C LEU A 719 23.46 -5.97 -11.69
N TYR A 720 24.71 -5.52 -11.83
CA TYR A 720 25.32 -5.36 -13.14
C TYR A 720 25.31 -6.68 -13.90
N HIS A 721 25.19 -6.62 -15.23
CA HIS A 721 25.26 -7.78 -16.12
C HIS A 721 26.36 -8.80 -15.76
N VAL A 722 26.06 -10.09 -15.92
CA VAL A 722 27.02 -11.18 -15.64
C VAL A 722 28.27 -11.07 -16.51
N TYR A 723 28.09 -10.68 -17.79
CA TYR A 723 29.18 -10.51 -18.73
C TYR A 723 29.42 -9.04 -19.04
N HIS A 724 30.69 -8.65 -18.97
CA HIS A 724 31.17 -7.31 -19.28
C HIS A 724 31.77 -7.28 -20.69
N PHE A 725 31.14 -6.54 -21.60
CA PHE A 725 31.67 -6.34 -22.93
C PHE A 725 32.90 -5.42 -22.92
N PRO A 726 33.93 -5.66 -23.75
CA PRO A 726 35.06 -4.75 -23.88
C PRO A 726 34.65 -3.32 -24.24
N ASN A 727 35.51 -2.34 -23.90
CA ASN A 727 35.29 -0.90 -24.13
C ASN A 727 34.10 -0.30 -23.37
N ASN A 728 33.86 -0.80 -22.14
CA ASN A 728 32.91 -0.24 -21.18
C ASN A 728 33.59 0.04 -19.81
N PRO A 729 34.60 0.93 -19.74
CA PRO A 729 35.44 1.07 -18.53
C PRO A 729 34.68 1.49 -17.26
N GLY A 730 33.51 2.12 -17.39
CA GLY A 730 32.70 2.63 -16.27
C GLY A 730 31.74 1.63 -15.63
N PHE A 731 31.62 0.41 -16.16
CA PHE A 731 30.58 -0.55 -15.74
C PHE A 731 29.15 0.02 -15.88
N ASN A 732 28.90 0.80 -16.93
CA ASN A 732 27.58 1.27 -17.27
C ASN A 732 26.78 0.15 -17.94
N GLY A 733 25.66 -0.22 -17.33
CA GLY A 733 24.75 -1.26 -17.76
C GLY A 733 24.13 -0.97 -19.12
N THR A 734 23.70 0.27 -19.34
CA THR A 734 23.13 0.71 -20.63
C THR A 734 24.16 0.59 -21.74
N VAL A 735 25.37 1.12 -21.56
CA VAL A 735 26.46 0.96 -22.52
C VAL A 735 26.74 -0.52 -22.79
N ASN A 736 26.75 -1.38 -21.76
CA ASN A 736 26.95 -2.81 -21.92
C ASN A 736 25.87 -3.48 -22.78
N PHE A 737 24.61 -3.09 -22.59
CA PHE A 737 23.48 -3.58 -23.38
C PHE A 737 23.59 -3.18 -24.86
N TYR A 738 23.96 -1.92 -25.15
CA TYR A 738 24.17 -1.48 -26.52
C TYR A 738 25.36 -2.22 -27.18
N ARG A 739 26.41 -2.56 -26.42
CA ARG A 739 27.49 -3.44 -26.92
C ARG A 739 27.00 -4.84 -27.27
N LEU A 740 26.10 -5.42 -26.46
CA LEU A 740 25.46 -6.70 -26.80
C LEU A 740 24.69 -6.61 -28.13
N ALA A 741 23.94 -5.53 -28.35
CA ALA A 741 23.20 -5.32 -29.58
C ALA A 741 24.13 -5.14 -30.81
N GLU A 742 25.22 -4.36 -30.66
CA GLU A 742 26.24 -4.18 -31.68
C GLU A 742 26.94 -5.48 -32.04
N ASP A 743 27.40 -6.25 -31.04
CA ASP A 743 28.05 -7.54 -31.28
C ASP A 743 27.08 -8.57 -31.89
N THR A 744 25.79 -8.50 -31.54
CA THR A 744 24.75 -9.34 -32.16
C THR A 744 24.61 -9.04 -33.65
N ARG A 745 24.56 -7.76 -34.02
CA ARG A 745 24.50 -7.33 -35.44
C ARG A 745 25.78 -7.70 -36.19
N ALA A 746 26.94 -7.49 -35.58
CA ALA A 746 28.22 -7.89 -36.17
C ALA A 746 28.30 -9.40 -36.36
N ALA A 747 27.79 -10.20 -35.42
CA ALA A 747 27.71 -11.64 -35.53
C ALA A 747 26.77 -12.08 -36.67
N MET A 748 25.63 -11.42 -36.86
CA MET A 748 24.74 -11.65 -38.01
C MET A 748 25.44 -11.34 -39.35
N ALA A 749 26.29 -10.30 -39.36
CA ALA A 749 27.13 -9.95 -40.51
C ALA A 749 28.35 -10.88 -40.70
N GLY A 750 28.48 -11.95 -39.90
CA GLY A 750 29.54 -12.96 -40.02
C GLY A 750 30.80 -12.70 -39.20
N ASN A 751 30.81 -11.71 -38.29
CA ASN A 751 31.96 -11.47 -37.42
C ASN A 751 32.10 -12.56 -36.34
N ALA A 752 33.15 -13.37 -36.45
CA ALA A 752 33.41 -14.49 -35.54
C ALA A 752 33.73 -14.06 -34.10
N GLU A 753 34.45 -12.96 -33.90
CA GLU A 753 34.79 -12.46 -32.56
C GLU A 753 33.56 -11.92 -31.84
N ALA A 754 32.73 -11.15 -32.55
CA ALA A 754 31.47 -10.66 -32.01
C ALA A 754 30.55 -11.82 -31.63
N ARG A 755 30.44 -12.84 -32.51
CA ARG A 755 29.71 -14.08 -32.21
C ARG A 755 30.25 -14.77 -30.95
N ALA A 756 31.57 -14.84 -30.78
CA ALA A 756 32.19 -15.42 -29.59
C ALA A 756 31.87 -14.63 -28.31
N ARG A 757 31.84 -13.29 -28.38
CA ARG A 757 31.47 -12.43 -27.23
C ARG A 757 29.99 -12.58 -26.87
N VAL A 758 29.07 -12.64 -27.83
CA VAL A 758 27.65 -12.90 -27.56
C VAL A 758 27.45 -14.32 -26.99
N ALA A 759 28.18 -15.32 -27.50
CA ALA A 759 28.14 -16.67 -26.94
C ALA A 759 28.69 -16.72 -25.51
N ALA A 760 29.75 -15.97 -25.20
CA ALA A 760 30.28 -15.84 -23.84
C ALA A 760 29.28 -15.16 -22.90
N TRP A 761 28.62 -14.08 -23.34
CA TRP A 761 27.53 -13.45 -22.59
C TRP A 761 26.42 -14.46 -22.25
N ALA A 762 25.92 -15.18 -23.25
CA ALA A 762 24.83 -16.13 -23.04
C ALA A 762 25.25 -17.28 -22.11
N THR A 763 26.43 -17.88 -22.32
CA THR A 763 26.88 -19.03 -21.53
C THR A 763 27.19 -18.68 -20.08
N GLN A 764 27.86 -17.55 -19.81
CA GLN A 764 28.15 -17.12 -18.44
C GLN A 764 26.88 -16.71 -17.71
N THR A 765 25.95 -16.02 -18.39
CA THR A 765 24.65 -15.66 -17.82
C THR A 765 23.85 -16.90 -17.45
N ARG A 766 23.73 -17.88 -18.36
CA ARG A 766 23.06 -19.17 -18.09
C ARG A 766 23.66 -19.87 -16.87
N GLN A 767 24.99 -19.99 -16.80
CA GLN A 767 25.66 -20.63 -15.66
C GLN A 767 25.38 -19.93 -14.33
N ARG A 768 25.39 -18.59 -14.32
CA ARG A 768 25.08 -17.81 -13.13
C ARG A 768 23.62 -18.00 -12.72
N PHE A 769 22.70 -17.93 -13.67
CA PHE A 769 21.27 -18.02 -13.41
C PHE A 769 20.87 -19.44 -13.03
N ASP A 770 21.51 -20.49 -13.56
CA ASP A 770 21.33 -21.86 -13.09
C ASP A 770 21.67 -22.00 -11.59
N ALA A 771 22.74 -21.35 -11.14
CA ALA A 771 23.13 -21.35 -9.73
C ALA A 771 22.15 -20.56 -8.84
N LEU A 772 21.64 -19.42 -9.32
CA LEU A 772 20.61 -18.63 -8.63
C LEU A 772 19.27 -19.37 -8.60
N ILE A 773 18.86 -20.00 -9.70
CA ILE A 773 17.63 -20.78 -9.79
C ILE A 773 17.65 -21.94 -8.78
N ALA A 774 18.79 -22.63 -8.67
CA ALA A 774 18.99 -23.72 -7.72
C ALA A 774 19.04 -23.27 -6.26
N ASN A 775 19.26 -21.97 -5.99
CA ASN A 775 19.25 -21.42 -4.64
C ASN A 775 17.80 -21.28 -4.13
N ALA A 776 17.50 -21.86 -2.96
CA ALA A 776 16.15 -21.88 -2.40
C ALA A 776 15.64 -20.48 -2.01
N ASP A 777 16.54 -19.58 -1.61
CA ASP A 777 16.21 -18.23 -1.17
C ASP A 777 16.04 -17.26 -2.36
N THR A 778 16.48 -17.64 -3.56
CA THR A 778 16.18 -16.87 -4.77
C THR A 778 14.73 -17.11 -5.16
N VAL A 779 13.94 -16.05 -5.13
CA VAL A 779 12.52 -16.06 -5.50
C VAL A 779 12.36 -15.72 -6.98
N ARG A 780 13.11 -14.73 -7.47
CA ARG A 780 12.96 -14.26 -8.85
C ARG A 780 14.22 -13.64 -9.42
N ILE A 781 14.36 -13.76 -10.73
CA ILE A 781 15.39 -13.14 -11.56
C ILE A 781 14.67 -12.44 -12.71
N TYR A 782 14.83 -11.11 -12.83
CA TYR A 782 14.44 -10.39 -14.05
C TYR A 782 15.67 -10.08 -14.89
N TYR A 783 15.52 -10.19 -16.20
CA TYR A 783 16.62 -9.95 -17.13
C TYR A 783 16.19 -9.39 -18.48
N ALA A 784 17.18 -9.05 -19.29
CA ALA A 784 17.03 -8.43 -20.59
C ALA A 784 16.10 -9.22 -21.53
N ILE A 785 15.00 -8.60 -21.94
CA ILE A 785 14.18 -9.10 -23.06
C ILE A 785 14.84 -8.79 -24.40
N GLY A 786 15.59 -7.68 -24.48
CA GLY A 786 16.10 -7.11 -25.71
C GLY A 786 15.05 -6.23 -26.37
N ARG A 787 15.06 -4.94 -26.04
CA ARG A 787 14.23 -3.93 -26.70
C ARG A 787 14.44 -3.89 -28.20
N ALA A 788 13.42 -3.42 -28.92
CA ALA A 788 13.54 -3.19 -30.34
C ALA A 788 14.64 -2.16 -30.63
N MET A 789 15.55 -2.50 -31.55
CA MET A 789 16.67 -1.64 -31.95
C MET A 789 16.55 -1.35 -33.44
N PRO A 790 16.35 -0.09 -33.85
CA PRO A 790 16.15 0.27 -35.25
C PRO A 790 17.37 -0.08 -36.08
N GLY A 791 17.15 -0.55 -37.31
CA GLY A 791 18.20 -0.81 -38.27
C GLY A 791 18.80 0.49 -38.81
N ARG A 792 19.98 0.39 -39.42
CA ARG A 792 20.62 1.47 -40.18
C ARG A 792 21.10 0.89 -41.51
N THR A 793 21.50 1.74 -42.46
CA THR A 793 21.99 1.26 -43.77
C THR A 793 23.11 0.23 -43.59
N GLY A 794 22.89 -1.00 -44.06
CA GLY A 794 23.84 -2.12 -43.91
C GLY A 794 23.87 -2.78 -42.53
N VAL A 795 22.96 -2.42 -41.61
CA VAL A 795 22.89 -2.96 -40.25
C VAL A 795 21.47 -3.42 -39.92
N PRO A 796 21.27 -4.71 -39.56
CA PRO A 796 19.97 -5.26 -39.22
C PRO A 796 19.22 -4.49 -38.12
N ALA A 797 17.91 -4.36 -38.29
CA ALA A 797 17.02 -4.07 -37.17
C ALA A 797 16.91 -5.31 -36.27
N LEU A 798 16.97 -5.11 -34.95
CA LEU A 798 16.66 -6.16 -33.99
C LEU A 798 15.23 -5.95 -33.50
N GLY A 799 14.37 -6.92 -33.71
CA GLY A 799 13.01 -6.91 -33.18
C GLY A 799 13.01 -7.17 -31.68
N ARG A 800 11.98 -6.69 -30.97
CA ARG A 800 11.80 -6.92 -29.53
C ARG A 800 11.86 -8.43 -29.20
N GLY A 801 12.54 -8.80 -28.11
CA GLY A 801 12.73 -10.19 -27.69
C GLY A 801 14.02 -10.84 -28.19
N TRP A 802 14.88 -10.12 -28.91
CA TRP A 802 16.08 -10.69 -29.53
C TRP A 802 17.10 -11.20 -28.49
N ALA A 803 17.31 -10.47 -27.38
CA ALA A 803 18.26 -10.87 -26.34
C ALA A 803 17.74 -12.10 -25.60
N ARG A 804 16.45 -12.11 -25.23
CA ARG A 804 15.78 -13.29 -24.69
C ARG A 804 15.93 -14.49 -25.61
N ALA A 805 15.66 -14.35 -26.91
CA ALA A 805 15.78 -15.45 -27.86
C ALA A 805 17.21 -16.02 -27.94
N LEU A 806 18.24 -15.16 -27.91
CA LEU A 806 19.63 -15.60 -27.84
C LEU A 806 19.95 -16.33 -26.54
N LEU A 807 19.48 -15.81 -25.41
CA LEU A 807 19.71 -16.43 -24.11
C LEU A 807 18.98 -17.77 -23.98
N GLU A 808 17.73 -17.86 -24.42
CA GLU A 808 16.90 -19.07 -24.31
C GLU A 808 17.29 -20.12 -25.35
N ASN A 809 17.42 -19.73 -26.63
CA ASN A 809 17.55 -20.69 -27.73
C ASN A 809 18.99 -20.81 -28.26
N GLY A 810 19.88 -19.90 -27.88
CA GLY A 810 21.21 -19.80 -28.48
C GLY A 810 21.15 -19.29 -29.93
N SER A 811 20.00 -18.78 -30.39
CA SER A 811 19.82 -18.27 -31.75
C SER A 811 18.70 -17.25 -31.82
N TYR A 812 18.79 -16.34 -32.78
CA TYR A 812 17.76 -15.35 -33.07
C TYR A 812 17.67 -15.11 -34.59
N THR A 813 16.45 -14.91 -35.09
CA THR A 813 16.17 -14.61 -36.49
C THR A 813 15.32 -13.35 -36.58
N THR A 814 15.75 -12.38 -37.41
CA THR A 814 15.01 -11.13 -37.64
C THR A 814 13.77 -11.38 -38.51
N ALA A 815 12.84 -10.42 -38.56
CA ALA A 815 11.70 -10.48 -39.47
C ALA A 815 12.10 -10.51 -40.95
N ALA A 816 13.30 -10.01 -41.28
CA ALA A 816 13.88 -10.06 -42.62
C ALA A 816 14.56 -11.41 -42.94
N GLY A 817 14.61 -12.34 -41.99
CA GLY A 817 15.21 -13.67 -42.15
C GLY A 817 16.71 -13.75 -41.87
N GLU A 818 17.34 -12.67 -41.41
CA GLU A 818 18.74 -12.69 -40.99
C GLU A 818 18.87 -13.45 -39.67
N GLN A 819 19.88 -14.31 -39.56
CA GLN A 819 20.02 -15.21 -38.42
C GLN A 819 21.40 -15.09 -37.77
N VAL A 820 21.41 -15.16 -36.45
CA VAL A 820 22.60 -15.49 -35.66
C VAL A 820 22.34 -16.76 -34.87
N ASN A 821 23.31 -17.68 -34.88
CA ASN A 821 23.29 -18.91 -34.09
C ASN A 821 24.59 -18.99 -33.31
N LEU A 822 24.53 -19.06 -31.99
CA LEU A 822 25.69 -19.06 -31.10
C LEU A 822 26.33 -20.44 -30.96
N GLY A 823 25.66 -21.51 -31.41
CA GLY A 823 26.15 -22.90 -31.31
C GLY A 823 26.05 -23.52 -29.93
N ILE A 824 25.25 -22.91 -29.02
CA ILE A 824 25.13 -23.31 -27.61
C ILE A 824 23.80 -23.98 -27.26
N GLY A 825 22.90 -24.15 -28.24
CA GLY A 825 21.59 -24.77 -28.08
C GLY A 825 20.64 -24.05 -27.11
N ALA A 826 19.49 -24.69 -26.87
CA ALA A 826 18.48 -24.20 -25.95
C ALA A 826 18.90 -24.38 -24.48
N TRP A 827 18.51 -23.43 -23.63
CA TRP A 827 18.74 -23.45 -22.19
C TRP A 827 17.57 -24.15 -21.48
N ALA A 828 17.88 -25.21 -20.73
CA ALA A 828 16.86 -26.01 -20.06
C ALA A 828 16.03 -25.23 -19.04
N ASN A 829 16.60 -24.20 -18.41
CA ASN A 829 15.95 -23.39 -17.38
C ASN A 829 15.32 -22.09 -17.90
N ALA A 830 15.27 -21.89 -19.23
CA ALA A 830 14.65 -20.72 -19.85
C ALA A 830 13.21 -20.46 -19.38
N GLY A 831 12.42 -21.53 -19.22
CA GLY A 831 11.03 -21.48 -18.76
C GLY A 831 10.86 -21.69 -17.26
N HIS A 832 11.90 -21.57 -16.44
CA HIS A 832 11.78 -21.77 -15.00
C HIS A 832 10.91 -20.68 -14.36
N ASP A 833 10.07 -21.03 -13.39
CA ASP A 833 9.11 -20.12 -12.74
C ASP A 833 9.74 -18.92 -12.02
N LYS A 834 11.07 -18.92 -11.84
CA LYS A 834 11.85 -17.82 -11.25
C LYS A 834 12.34 -16.80 -12.29
N MET A 835 12.32 -17.12 -13.58
CA MET A 835 12.86 -16.27 -14.66
C MET A 835 11.78 -15.34 -15.24
N ARG A 836 12.09 -14.05 -15.38
CA ARG A 836 11.25 -13.05 -16.05
C ARG A 836 12.09 -12.18 -17.00
N TYR A 837 11.45 -11.62 -18.02
CA TYR A 837 12.10 -10.79 -19.02
C TYR A 837 11.28 -9.54 -19.34
N ASN A 838 11.90 -8.35 -19.26
CA ASN A 838 11.29 -7.09 -19.67
C ASN A 838 12.37 -6.09 -20.16
N GLU A 839 11.99 -4.89 -20.61
CA GLU A 839 12.95 -3.90 -21.15
C GLU A 839 13.59 -3.02 -20.07
N VAL A 840 13.00 -2.90 -18.89
CA VAL A 840 13.61 -2.12 -17.79
C VAL A 840 14.86 -2.81 -17.24
N HIS A 841 14.93 -4.14 -17.35
CA HIS A 841 16.11 -4.94 -17.00
C HIS A 841 16.99 -5.24 -18.23
N ASP A 842 16.96 -4.43 -19.29
CA ASP A 842 17.88 -4.58 -20.42
C ASP A 842 19.31 -4.13 -20.05
N ASN A 843 19.48 -3.23 -19.07
CA ASN A 843 20.78 -2.70 -18.63
C ASN A 843 21.35 -3.37 -17.37
N HIS A 844 20.58 -4.19 -16.66
CA HIS A 844 21.00 -4.86 -15.43
C HIS A 844 20.24 -6.19 -15.25
N PHE A 845 20.48 -6.91 -14.17
CA PHE A 845 19.59 -7.99 -13.75
C PHE A 845 19.12 -7.76 -12.34
N HIS A 846 17.86 -8.07 -12.08
CA HIS A 846 17.25 -7.91 -10.78
C HIS A 846 17.06 -9.25 -10.10
N LEU A 847 17.36 -9.31 -8.81
CA LEU A 847 17.23 -10.49 -7.98
C LEU A 847 16.29 -10.19 -6.81
N THR A 848 15.17 -10.91 -6.72
CA THR A 848 14.30 -10.90 -5.55
C THR A 848 14.61 -12.11 -4.68
N LEU A 849 14.81 -11.87 -3.38
CA LEU A 849 15.09 -12.90 -2.39
C LEU A 849 13.87 -13.18 -1.48
N ALA A 850 13.89 -14.34 -0.84
CA ALA A 850 12.92 -14.73 0.18
C ALA A 850 13.01 -13.79 1.40
N ALA A 851 11.85 -13.58 2.03
CA ALA A 851 11.69 -12.65 3.16
C ALA A 851 12.23 -13.20 4.49
#